data_AF-A0A956LJQ5-F1
#
_entry.id   AF-A0A956LJQ5-F1
#
_cell.length_a   1.000
_cell.length_b   1.000
_cell.length_c   1.000
_cell.angle_alpha   90.00
_cell.angle_beta   90.00
_cell.angle_gamma   90.00
#
_symmetry.space_group_name_H-M   'P 1'
#
loop_
_entity.id
_entity.type
_entity.pdbx_description
1 polymer ?
#
loop_
_entity_poly.entity_id
_entity_poly.type
_entity_poly.pdbx_seq_one_letter_code
_entity_poly.pdbx_strand_id
1 'polypeptide(L)'
;MKRFLRLKALLLAALIVISTLAVLPSVASIAKFDLPTWITSNFTNQFTLGLDLQGGLHLEYSVAVDEALENKIDQVASELEGQFKDKKNVLVTSLREGKDRIQITFKSVEDKKTATDDVLGVAFAEFERKTDEETDTTIVFKMRDEKIAEAKKESVSQAINTVTNRIDAMGIAEPSIYPKNNQVVIELPGLDNEATAITTSRQDAALALETLLRKSGAEQVTIAEVPLRSEAFRITVPGKNMREFLAQTLGGSLKTLEAGQFINHDEIKLELEIEPPEAGVVESPDTVTVSLSQAARDKALEESSGFRRLLKLIERAAVLEMRMVDDEFKLPGKDAIYLKSIYDANLVRQGMGITVAKERDYGHEDGVTVKSPFGFYAKDRETLERFFNNLPAEWRLPPSHMVAYGTMPMQLRKDGEPEQIWRTYVVKTRAEVTGERILNANVEPDPQTGVPGVSLNLDRIGADAFEKMSGDNVGRKMAIMLDDRVSSDPIFNSRIPGGRVRITMGETPGMTVREAANDLVKVLKSGSLPARLVKEFEIRVGADLGADSVRRGFWALVVGLALVVSFTAIYYRRAGLVAVFALILNVLLVMAAMAFFQATLTLPGIAGIVLTIGMAVDANVIIFERVREFIREGYTARAAIEAGYDRAFTTILDSQLTTAIAGIVLWQFGSGPIRGFAITLLIGITTSIFTAVFCTRLFFDFQANRRGFDRVSI
;
A
#
# COMPACT_ATOMS: atom_id res chain seq x y z
N MET A 1 -31.83 49.21 14.10
CA MET A 1 -31.58 48.01 14.94
C MET A 1 -32.36 46.75 14.52
N LYS A 2 -33.70 46.73 14.49
CA LYS A 2 -34.48 45.48 14.22
C LYS A 2 -34.19 44.80 12.87
N ARG A 3 -33.95 45.56 11.78
CA ARG A 3 -33.61 44.98 10.45
C ARG A 3 -32.24 44.29 10.43
N PHE A 4 -31.24 44.88 11.09
CA PHE A 4 -29.89 44.32 11.18
C PHE A 4 -29.85 43.03 12.01
N LEU A 5 -30.63 42.98 13.11
CA LEU A 5 -30.75 41.77 13.92
C LEU A 5 -31.46 40.62 13.15
N ARG A 6 -32.51 40.94 12.38
CA ARG A 6 -33.20 39.97 11.51
C ARG A 6 -32.30 39.43 10.41
N LEU A 7 -31.46 40.28 9.81
CA LEU A 7 -30.49 39.86 8.80
C LEU A 7 -29.47 38.88 9.38
N LYS A 8 -28.89 39.18 10.55
CA LYS A 8 -27.95 38.27 11.23
C LYS A 8 -28.61 36.93 11.60
N ALA A 9 -29.87 36.96 12.06
CA ALA A 9 -30.61 35.73 12.37
C ALA A 9 -30.91 34.89 11.12
N LEU A 10 -31.21 35.53 9.98
CA LEU A 10 -31.42 34.84 8.70
C LEU A 10 -30.10 34.21 8.21
N LEU A 11 -28.98 34.94 8.31
CA LEU A 11 -27.65 34.41 7.98
C LEU A 11 -27.30 33.20 8.84
N LEU A 12 -27.58 33.25 10.15
CA LEU A 12 -27.37 32.11 11.04
C LEU A 12 -28.24 30.91 10.66
N ALA A 13 -29.52 31.13 10.34
CA ALA A 13 -30.42 30.06 9.89
C ALA A 13 -29.95 29.44 8.56
N ALA A 14 -29.52 30.27 7.61
CA ALA A 14 -28.95 29.80 6.34
C ALA A 14 -27.68 28.97 6.57
N LEU A 15 -26.79 29.43 7.47
CA LEU A 15 -25.59 28.70 7.85
C LEU A 15 -25.93 27.33 8.43
N ILE A 16 -26.89 27.24 9.34
CA ILE A 16 -27.34 25.96 9.93
C ILE A 16 -27.84 25.00 8.85
N VAL A 17 -28.67 25.50 7.92
CA VAL A 17 -29.21 24.69 6.82
C VAL A 17 -28.09 24.19 5.92
N ILE A 18 -27.18 25.06 5.50
CA ILE A 18 -26.04 24.70 4.65
C ILE A 18 -25.14 23.68 5.35
N SER A 19 -24.81 23.91 6.63
CA SER A 19 -23.98 22.99 7.41
C SER A 19 -24.65 21.63 7.61
N THR A 20 -25.96 21.60 7.82
CA THR A 20 -26.71 20.33 7.91
C THR A 20 -26.67 19.58 6.59
N LEU A 21 -26.91 20.26 5.47
CA LEU A 21 -26.85 19.66 4.14
C LEU A 21 -25.45 19.15 3.78
N ALA A 22 -24.40 19.86 4.20
CA ALA A 22 -23.01 19.44 3.99
C ALA A 22 -22.62 18.18 4.78
N VAL A 23 -23.22 17.98 5.96
CA VAL A 23 -22.92 16.82 6.83
C VAL A 23 -23.71 15.57 6.44
N LEU A 24 -24.92 15.74 5.88
CA LEU A 24 -25.82 14.63 5.52
C LEU A 24 -25.18 13.50 4.69
N PRO A 25 -24.42 13.78 3.62
CA PRO A 25 -23.74 12.74 2.83
C PRO A 25 -22.79 11.87 3.67
N SER A 26 -22.05 12.50 4.59
CA SER A 26 -21.12 11.78 5.47
C SER A 26 -21.84 10.93 6.51
N VAL A 27 -22.99 11.42 7.03
CA VAL A 27 -23.81 10.63 7.96
C VAL A 27 -24.49 9.46 7.25
N ALA A 28 -24.93 9.66 6.00
CA ALA A 28 -25.54 8.62 5.19
C ALA A 28 -24.57 7.49 4.85
N SER A 29 -23.30 7.79 4.55
CA SER A 29 -22.29 6.76 4.31
C SER A 29 -21.99 5.93 5.56
N ILE A 30 -21.90 6.57 6.74
CA ILE A 30 -21.67 5.89 8.02
C ILE A 30 -22.87 5.04 8.45
N ALA A 31 -24.08 5.58 8.33
CA ALA A 31 -25.31 4.92 8.77
C ALA A 31 -25.97 4.03 7.70
N LYS A 32 -25.36 3.90 6.52
CA LYS A 32 -25.79 3.05 5.39
C LYS A 32 -27.25 3.25 4.99
N PHE A 33 -27.67 4.50 4.82
CA PHE A 33 -28.99 4.82 4.27
C PHE A 33 -28.88 5.65 3.00
N ASP A 34 -29.82 5.46 2.07
CA ASP A 34 -29.82 6.15 0.79
C ASP A 34 -30.38 7.57 0.90
N LEU A 35 -29.66 8.53 0.31
CA LEU A 35 -30.09 9.92 0.21
C LEU A 35 -30.77 10.21 -1.14
N PRO A 36 -31.70 11.18 -1.19
CA PRO A 36 -32.21 11.71 -2.45
C PRO A 36 -31.09 12.19 -3.37
N THR A 37 -31.23 11.92 -4.68
CA THR A 37 -30.21 12.22 -5.71
C THR A 37 -29.80 13.68 -5.80
N TRP A 38 -30.68 14.62 -5.46
CA TRP A 38 -30.37 16.06 -5.45
C TRP A 38 -29.41 16.47 -4.34
N ILE A 39 -29.33 15.69 -3.25
CA ILE A 39 -28.38 15.93 -2.15
C ILE A 39 -27.02 15.38 -2.54
N THR A 40 -26.98 14.14 -3.03
CA THR A 40 -25.73 13.46 -3.41
C THR A 40 -25.05 14.09 -4.63
N SER A 41 -25.81 14.73 -5.52
CA SER A 41 -25.24 15.47 -6.67
C SER A 41 -24.64 16.82 -6.29
N ASN A 42 -25.20 17.50 -5.28
CA ASN A 42 -24.84 18.88 -4.94
C ASN A 42 -23.86 18.95 -3.76
N PHE A 43 -23.87 17.94 -2.88
CA PHE A 43 -22.99 17.83 -1.72
C PHE A 43 -22.20 16.52 -1.84
N THR A 44 -21.15 16.56 -2.67
CA THR A 44 -20.27 15.40 -2.92
C THR A 44 -19.20 15.24 -1.86
N ASN A 45 -18.85 16.32 -1.15
CA ASN A 45 -17.75 16.30 -0.20
C ASN A 45 -18.17 15.59 1.10
N GLN A 46 -17.41 14.59 1.47
CA GLN A 46 -17.56 13.83 2.71
C GLN A 46 -16.25 13.90 3.48
N PHE A 47 -16.33 13.84 4.82
CA PHE A 47 -15.14 13.58 5.60
C PHE A 47 -14.78 12.09 5.50
N THR A 48 -13.50 11.79 5.37
CA THR A 48 -13.01 10.40 5.34
C THR A 48 -12.79 9.90 6.76
N LEU A 49 -12.89 8.58 7.00
CA LEU A 49 -12.52 8.00 8.29
C LEU A 49 -11.06 7.55 8.21
N GLY A 50 -10.31 7.76 9.28
CA GLY A 50 -8.91 7.34 9.36
C GLY A 50 -8.76 5.83 9.57
N LEU A 51 -7.55 5.35 9.34
CA LEU A 51 -7.16 3.96 9.51
C LEU A 51 -7.51 3.40 10.89
N ASP A 52 -7.35 4.22 11.93
CA ASP A 52 -7.68 3.86 13.31
C ASP A 52 -9.17 3.52 13.54
N LEU A 53 -10.06 4.00 12.66
CA LEU A 53 -11.50 3.80 12.74
C LEU A 53 -12.01 2.75 11.75
N GLN A 54 -11.37 2.64 10.58
CA GLN A 54 -11.77 1.71 9.51
C GLN A 54 -11.02 0.38 9.53
N GLY A 55 -9.88 0.31 10.22
CA GLY A 55 -8.91 -0.77 10.05
C GLY A 55 -8.13 -0.63 8.74
N GLY A 56 -6.91 -1.16 8.71
CA GLY A 56 -6.09 -1.23 7.52
C GLY A 56 -4.58 -1.08 7.77
N LEU A 57 -3.86 -0.65 6.73
CA LEU A 57 -2.40 -0.66 6.67
C LEU A 57 -1.79 0.74 6.49
N HIS A 58 -0.76 1.04 7.29
CA HIS A 58 0.11 2.21 7.14
C HIS A 58 1.53 1.75 6.84
N LEU A 59 2.04 2.09 5.65
CA LEU A 59 3.38 1.75 5.20
C LEU A 59 4.20 3.02 4.97
N GLU A 60 5.45 3.03 5.43
CA GLU A 60 6.44 4.04 5.04
C GLU A 60 7.60 3.36 4.30
N TYR A 61 7.77 3.72 3.04
CA TYR A 61 8.87 3.25 2.19
C TYR A 61 9.84 4.39 1.92
N SER A 62 11.14 4.21 2.15
CA SER A 62 12.14 5.12 1.61
C SER A 62 12.43 4.79 0.15
N VAL A 63 12.50 5.83 -0.67
CA VAL A 63 12.95 5.71 -2.06
C VAL A 63 14.46 5.70 -2.06
N ALA A 64 15.10 4.68 -2.64
CA ALA A 64 16.55 4.58 -2.76
C ALA A 64 17.09 5.57 -3.80
N VAL A 65 16.98 6.87 -3.53
CA VAL A 65 17.22 7.93 -4.51
C VAL A 65 18.66 7.94 -5.04
N ASP A 66 19.59 7.42 -4.25
CA ASP A 66 20.98 7.25 -4.68
C ASP A 66 21.05 6.38 -5.95
N GLU A 67 20.28 5.29 -6.05
CA GLU A 67 20.26 4.44 -7.25
C GLU A 67 19.70 5.16 -8.48
N ALA A 68 18.66 5.97 -8.30
CA ALA A 68 18.09 6.76 -9.39
C ALA A 68 19.10 7.80 -9.91
N LEU A 69 19.87 8.42 -9.01
CA LEU A 69 20.96 9.33 -9.37
C LEU A 69 22.08 8.58 -10.10
N GLU A 70 22.48 7.40 -9.61
CA GLU A 70 23.49 6.56 -10.25
C GLU A 70 23.09 6.18 -11.68
N ASN A 71 21.86 5.71 -11.89
CA ASN A 71 21.34 5.37 -13.21
C ASN A 71 21.35 6.59 -14.16
N LYS A 72 20.98 7.77 -13.67
CA LYS A 72 20.97 9.00 -14.47
C LYS A 72 22.39 9.46 -14.81
N ILE A 73 23.32 9.33 -13.87
CA ILE A 73 24.75 9.60 -14.08
C ILE A 73 25.33 8.66 -15.15
N ASP A 74 25.06 7.36 -15.04
CA ASP A 74 25.54 6.35 -15.99
C ASP A 74 24.93 6.57 -17.39
N GLN A 75 23.68 7.03 -17.47
CA GLN A 75 23.03 7.41 -18.73
C GLN A 75 23.75 8.59 -19.40
N VAL A 76 24.03 9.67 -18.66
CA VAL A 76 24.74 10.83 -19.19
C VAL A 76 26.18 10.48 -19.55
N ALA A 77 26.84 9.65 -18.75
CA ALA A 77 28.19 9.15 -19.01
C ALA A 77 28.23 8.38 -20.34
N SER A 78 27.29 7.45 -20.56
CA SER A 78 27.18 6.70 -21.83
C SER A 78 26.84 7.60 -23.02
N GLU A 79 26.00 8.62 -22.83
CA GLU A 79 25.69 9.59 -23.89
C GLU A 79 26.93 10.40 -24.28
N LEU A 80 27.75 10.82 -23.30
CA LEU A 80 29.01 11.51 -23.55
C LEU A 80 29.98 10.62 -24.34
N GLU A 81 30.15 9.35 -23.96
CA GLU A 81 30.97 8.39 -24.72
C GLU A 81 30.52 8.27 -26.18
N GLY A 82 29.20 8.19 -26.40
CA GLY A 82 28.60 8.18 -27.73
C GLY A 82 28.91 9.44 -28.53
N GLN A 83 28.73 10.63 -27.94
CA GLN A 83 29.01 11.89 -28.62
C GLN A 83 30.50 12.07 -28.98
N PHE A 84 31.42 11.66 -28.09
CA PHE A 84 32.86 11.70 -28.37
C PHE A 84 33.24 10.79 -29.53
N LYS A 85 32.64 9.59 -29.59
CA LYS A 85 32.85 8.65 -30.70
C LYS A 85 32.27 9.18 -32.01
N ASP A 86 31.04 9.68 -32.00
CA ASP A 86 30.32 10.03 -33.23
C ASP A 86 30.80 11.36 -33.84
N LYS A 87 31.06 12.38 -33.00
CA LYS A 87 31.41 13.74 -33.47
C LYS A 87 32.92 13.95 -33.62
N LYS A 88 33.73 13.32 -32.76
CA LYS A 88 35.18 13.57 -32.71
C LYS A 88 36.03 12.34 -33.05
N ASN A 89 35.41 11.16 -33.21
CA ASN A 89 36.11 9.89 -33.43
C ASN A 89 37.14 9.57 -32.32
N VAL A 90 36.87 10.01 -31.09
CA VAL A 90 37.73 9.79 -29.93
C VAL A 90 37.07 8.77 -29.01
N LEU A 91 37.84 7.75 -28.60
CA LEU A 91 37.41 6.78 -27.60
C LEU A 91 37.76 7.28 -26.21
N VAL A 92 36.73 7.64 -25.45
CA VAL A 92 36.84 8.01 -24.03
C VAL A 92 36.29 6.90 -23.15
N THR A 93 36.73 6.86 -21.90
CA THR A 93 36.13 6.01 -20.86
C THR A 93 35.54 6.91 -19.79
N SER A 94 34.23 6.85 -19.64
CA SER A 94 33.49 7.54 -18.59
C SER A 94 33.26 6.57 -17.43
N LEU A 95 33.61 7.01 -16.23
CA LEU A 95 33.42 6.24 -15.00
C LEU A 95 32.71 7.15 -14.01
N ARG A 96 31.65 6.61 -13.38
CA ARG A 96 31.04 7.23 -12.22
C ARG A 96 32.02 7.18 -11.04
N GLU A 97 32.19 8.31 -10.36
CA GLU A 97 32.96 8.41 -9.12
C GLU A 97 32.03 8.81 -7.98
N GLY A 98 31.73 7.88 -7.06
CA GLY A 98 30.78 8.13 -5.98
C GLY A 98 29.32 8.25 -6.45
N LYS A 99 28.55 9.16 -5.84
CA LYS A 99 27.09 9.28 -6.04
C LYS A 99 26.66 10.47 -6.91
N ASP A 100 27.58 11.36 -7.25
CA ASP A 100 27.28 12.65 -7.89
C ASP A 100 28.35 13.11 -8.90
N ARG A 101 29.36 12.28 -9.20
CA ARG A 101 30.45 12.68 -10.11
C ARG A 101 30.65 11.73 -11.29
N ILE A 102 31.08 12.30 -12.40
CA ILE A 102 31.51 11.60 -13.61
C ILE A 102 32.97 11.98 -13.88
N GLN A 103 33.83 10.98 -14.01
CA GLN A 103 35.20 11.13 -14.46
C GLN A 103 35.32 10.61 -15.90
N ILE A 104 35.73 11.48 -16.82
CA ILE A 104 36.01 11.12 -18.21
C ILE A 104 37.52 11.00 -18.37
N THR A 105 37.98 9.83 -18.82
CA THR A 105 39.39 9.53 -19.05
C THR A 105 39.67 9.44 -20.55
N PHE A 106 40.69 10.18 -20.99
CA PHE A 106 41.17 10.25 -22.36
C PHE A 106 42.46 9.43 -22.51
N LYS A 107 42.70 8.87 -23.70
CA LYS A 107 43.92 8.09 -23.97
C LYS A 107 45.18 8.95 -24.10
N SER A 108 45.01 10.20 -24.53
CA SER A 108 46.11 11.16 -24.69
C SER A 108 45.69 12.58 -24.28
N VAL A 109 46.70 13.42 -24.03
CA VAL A 109 46.50 14.85 -23.73
C VAL A 109 45.97 15.61 -24.96
N GLU A 110 46.24 15.11 -26.17
CA GLU A 110 45.70 15.68 -27.41
C GLU A 110 44.21 15.39 -27.57
N ASP A 111 43.77 14.18 -27.20
CA ASP A 111 42.36 13.80 -27.20
C ASP A 111 41.55 14.67 -26.24
N LYS A 112 42.10 15.04 -25.07
CA LYS A 112 41.45 15.94 -24.12
C LYS A 112 41.14 17.32 -24.74
N LYS A 113 41.97 17.83 -25.66
CA LYS A 113 41.74 19.12 -26.35
C LYS A 113 40.51 19.09 -27.26
N THR A 114 40.04 17.92 -27.65
CA THR A 114 38.81 17.77 -28.45
C THR A 114 37.53 17.92 -27.62
N ALA A 115 37.63 17.93 -26.28
CA ALA A 115 36.54 18.15 -25.34
C ALA A 115 36.06 19.61 -25.37
N THR A 116 35.31 19.90 -26.42
CA THR A 116 34.74 21.22 -26.76
C THR A 116 33.25 21.26 -26.44
N ASP A 117 32.66 22.46 -26.37
CA ASP A 117 31.28 22.67 -25.91
C ASP A 117 30.23 21.92 -26.75
N ASP A 118 30.56 21.56 -27.99
CA ASP A 118 29.67 20.79 -28.88
C ASP A 118 29.50 19.32 -28.47
N VAL A 119 30.43 18.77 -27.67
CA VAL A 119 30.37 17.41 -27.11
C VAL A 119 30.01 17.43 -25.63
N LEU A 120 30.53 18.43 -24.91
CA LEU A 120 30.30 18.60 -23.47
C LEU A 120 28.96 19.28 -23.13
N GLY A 121 28.28 19.86 -24.12
CA GLY A 121 27.01 20.57 -23.94
C GLY A 121 25.92 19.76 -23.21
N VAL A 122 25.91 18.43 -23.39
CA VAL A 122 24.98 17.52 -22.68
C VAL A 122 25.27 17.48 -21.18
N ALA A 123 26.55 17.51 -20.78
CA ALA A 123 26.93 17.51 -19.38
C ALA A 123 26.67 18.85 -18.69
N PHE A 124 26.91 19.98 -19.36
CA PHE A 124 26.82 21.30 -18.74
C PHE A 124 25.42 21.70 -18.25
N ALA A 125 24.37 21.07 -18.80
CA ALA A 125 22.99 21.27 -18.39
C ALA A 125 22.72 20.73 -16.97
N GLU A 126 23.30 19.60 -16.60
CA GLU A 126 23.03 18.90 -15.33
C GLU A 126 24.23 18.90 -14.37
N PHE A 127 25.44 19.07 -14.90
CA PHE A 127 26.70 18.99 -14.19
C PHE A 127 27.49 20.29 -14.26
N GLU A 128 28.34 20.49 -13.27
CA GLU A 128 29.37 21.52 -13.19
C GLU A 128 30.75 20.85 -13.33
N ARG A 129 31.58 21.39 -14.22
CA ARG A 129 32.94 20.90 -14.41
C ARG A 129 33.83 21.32 -13.24
N LYS A 130 34.55 20.39 -12.64
CA LYS A 130 35.48 20.64 -11.53
C LYS A 130 36.91 20.71 -12.05
N THR A 131 37.28 21.90 -12.52
CA THR A 131 38.61 22.18 -13.10
C THR A 131 39.76 21.92 -12.12
N ASP A 132 39.51 22.08 -10.81
CA ASP A 132 40.51 21.89 -9.75
C ASP A 132 40.88 20.41 -9.50
N GLU A 133 40.07 19.48 -10.00
CA GLU A 133 40.24 18.03 -9.81
C GLU A 133 40.64 17.30 -11.11
N GLU A 134 40.94 18.05 -12.18
CA GLU A 134 41.35 17.49 -13.46
C GLU A 134 42.83 17.11 -13.48
N THR A 135 43.15 16.02 -14.17
CA THR A 135 44.54 15.68 -14.57
C THR A 135 44.78 15.95 -16.06
N ASP A 136 46.00 15.75 -16.53
CA ASP A 136 46.39 15.95 -17.94
C ASP A 136 45.54 15.13 -18.93
N THR A 137 44.92 14.03 -18.49
CA THR A 137 44.10 13.15 -19.32
C THR A 137 42.69 12.93 -18.77
N THR A 138 42.27 13.64 -17.72
CA THR A 138 40.93 13.46 -17.12
C THR A 138 40.15 14.75 -17.01
N ILE A 139 38.82 14.65 -17.10
CA ILE A 139 37.88 15.73 -16.82
C ILE A 139 36.86 15.21 -15.80
N VAL A 140 36.63 15.98 -14.74
CA VAL A 140 35.67 15.63 -13.68
C VAL A 140 34.47 16.56 -13.74
N PHE A 141 33.28 15.98 -13.68
CA PHE A 141 32.00 16.67 -13.60
C PHE A 141 31.31 16.29 -12.30
N LYS A 142 30.75 17.28 -11.59
CA LYS A 142 29.90 17.07 -10.41
C LYS A 142 28.49 17.53 -10.72
N MET A 143 27.47 16.73 -10.41
CA MET A 143 26.08 17.11 -10.58
C MET A 143 25.76 18.34 -9.73
N ARG A 144 24.98 19.29 -10.29
CA ARG A 144 24.58 20.49 -9.56
C ARG A 144 23.65 20.13 -8.40
N ASP A 145 23.84 20.74 -7.23
CA ASP A 145 23.02 20.43 -6.04
C ASP A 145 21.50 20.66 -6.28
N GLU A 146 21.15 21.68 -7.09
CA GLU A 146 19.77 21.93 -7.53
C GLU A 146 19.22 20.76 -8.34
N LYS A 147 20.02 20.17 -9.23
CA LYS A 147 19.64 19.02 -10.06
C LYS A 147 19.52 17.74 -9.24
N ILE A 148 20.36 17.58 -8.22
CA ILE A 148 20.24 16.48 -7.24
C ILE A 148 18.92 16.59 -6.48
N ALA A 149 18.55 17.78 -6.00
CA ALA A 149 17.28 18.00 -5.30
C ALA A 149 16.06 17.80 -6.21
N GLU A 150 16.15 18.25 -7.48
CA GLU A 150 15.12 18.03 -8.49
C GLU A 150 14.94 16.55 -8.81
N ALA A 151 16.03 15.83 -9.10
CA ALA A 151 16.02 14.39 -9.35
C ALA A 151 15.48 13.61 -8.15
N LYS A 152 15.76 14.07 -6.92
CA LYS A 152 15.17 13.49 -5.70
C LYS A 152 13.65 13.62 -5.67
N LYS A 153 13.15 14.83 -5.91
CA LYS A 153 11.72 15.09 -5.94
C LYS A 153 11.02 14.34 -7.08
N GLU A 154 11.64 14.27 -8.25
CA GLU A 154 11.17 13.53 -9.41
C GLU A 154 11.06 12.03 -9.11
N SER A 155 12.10 11.44 -8.53
CA SER A 155 12.14 10.01 -8.16
C SER A 155 11.02 9.64 -7.18
N VAL A 156 10.81 10.47 -6.14
CA VAL A 156 9.71 10.27 -5.18
C VAL A 156 8.35 10.42 -5.85
N SER A 157 8.18 11.42 -6.71
CA SER A 157 6.91 11.68 -7.41
C SER A 157 6.58 10.54 -8.39
N GLN A 158 7.56 10.04 -9.10
CA GLN A 158 7.40 8.90 -10.00
C GLN A 158 7.12 7.61 -9.23
N ALA A 159 7.80 7.38 -8.09
CA ALA A 159 7.50 6.27 -7.20
C ALA A 159 6.05 6.33 -6.70
N ILE A 160 5.56 7.51 -6.30
CA ILE A 160 4.15 7.72 -5.94
C ILE A 160 3.24 7.34 -7.09
N ASN A 161 3.46 7.88 -8.29
CA ASN A 161 2.61 7.58 -9.46
C ASN A 161 2.59 6.08 -9.79
N THR A 162 3.74 5.40 -9.73
CA THR A 162 3.84 3.95 -9.92
C THR A 162 3.06 3.19 -8.85
N VAL A 163 3.24 3.56 -7.58
CA VAL A 163 2.55 2.95 -6.44
C VAL A 163 1.03 3.15 -6.54
N THR A 164 0.57 4.36 -6.86
CA THR A 164 -0.84 4.70 -7.10
C THR A 164 -1.42 3.82 -8.21
N ASN A 165 -0.77 3.77 -9.38
CA ASN A 165 -1.24 2.95 -10.49
C ASN A 165 -1.32 1.45 -10.12
N ARG A 166 -0.39 0.96 -9.30
CA ARG A 166 -0.38 -0.44 -8.83
C ARG A 166 -1.50 -0.74 -7.84
N ILE A 167 -1.78 0.19 -6.93
CA ILE A 167 -2.86 0.07 -5.95
C ILE A 167 -4.22 0.19 -6.64
N ASP A 168 -4.39 1.15 -7.55
CA ASP A 168 -5.60 1.34 -8.36
C ASP A 168 -5.93 0.10 -9.19
N ALA A 169 -4.91 -0.54 -9.78
CA ALA A 169 -5.07 -1.77 -10.54
C ALA A 169 -5.64 -2.94 -9.71
N MET A 170 -5.57 -2.86 -8.39
CA MET A 170 -6.16 -3.86 -7.49
C MET A 170 -7.56 -3.51 -6.99
N GLY A 171 -8.10 -2.34 -7.37
CA GLY A 171 -9.45 -1.94 -7.00
C GLY A 171 -9.62 -1.58 -5.52
N ILE A 172 -8.54 -1.16 -4.85
CA ILE A 172 -8.62 -0.64 -3.48
C ILE A 172 -9.25 0.75 -3.55
N ALA A 173 -10.36 0.93 -2.85
CA ALA A 173 -11.07 2.20 -2.83
C ALA A 173 -10.31 3.22 -1.97
N GLU A 174 -10.01 4.37 -2.56
CA GLU A 174 -9.52 5.57 -1.86
C GLU A 174 -8.21 5.40 -1.04
N PRO A 175 -7.11 4.89 -1.65
CA PRO A 175 -5.81 4.87 -0.97
C PRO A 175 -5.27 6.29 -0.75
N SER A 176 -4.66 6.53 0.41
CA SER A 176 -3.98 7.79 0.72
C SER A 176 -2.48 7.58 0.53
N ILE A 177 -1.92 8.19 -0.52
CA ILE A 177 -0.49 8.06 -0.87
C ILE A 177 0.10 9.46 -0.95
N TYR A 178 1.10 9.74 -0.13
CA TYR A 178 1.70 11.07 -0.07
C TYR A 178 3.20 11.03 0.26
N PRO A 179 3.99 12.02 -0.21
CA PRO A 179 5.41 12.10 0.09
C PRO A 179 5.65 12.61 1.52
N LYS A 180 6.66 12.06 2.18
CA LYS A 180 7.20 12.50 3.48
C LYS A 180 8.72 12.54 3.39
N ASN A 181 9.31 13.70 3.07
CA ASN A 181 10.74 13.84 2.75
C ASN A 181 11.16 12.92 1.58
N ASN A 182 12.03 11.92 1.83
CA ASN A 182 12.44 10.90 0.86
C ASN A 182 11.61 9.60 0.96
N GLN A 183 10.52 9.63 1.73
CA GLN A 183 9.65 8.48 1.92
C GLN A 183 8.33 8.65 1.14
N VAL A 184 7.77 7.53 0.71
CA VAL A 184 6.41 7.39 0.23
C VAL A 184 5.61 6.75 1.36
N VAL A 185 4.61 7.48 1.85
CA VAL A 185 3.65 6.98 2.84
C VAL A 185 2.44 6.46 2.11
N ILE A 186 1.99 5.27 2.47
CA ILE A 186 0.88 4.56 1.84
C ILE A 186 -0.07 4.11 2.94
N GLU A 187 -1.28 4.64 2.92
CA GLU A 187 -2.37 4.30 3.82
C GLU A 187 -3.47 3.62 3.01
N LEU A 188 -3.78 2.37 3.37
CA LEU A 188 -4.74 1.54 2.66
C LEU A 188 -5.90 1.20 3.60
N PRO A 189 -7.05 1.90 3.47
CA PRO A 189 -8.22 1.63 4.30
C PRO A 189 -8.91 0.33 3.88
N GLY A 190 -9.47 -0.40 4.85
CA GLY A 190 -10.37 -1.52 4.56
C GLY A 190 -9.71 -2.73 3.88
N LEU A 191 -8.39 -2.85 3.96
CA LEU A 191 -7.63 -4.02 3.49
C LEU A 191 -7.67 -5.21 4.47
N ASP A 192 -8.66 -5.20 5.35
CA ASP A 192 -8.90 -6.19 6.41
C ASP A 192 -9.64 -7.41 5.83
N ASN A 193 -8.93 -8.19 5.04
CA ASN A 193 -9.28 -9.60 4.86
C ASN A 193 -8.77 -10.47 6.02
N GLU A 194 -8.33 -9.89 7.15
CA GLU A 194 -7.86 -10.65 8.31
C GLU A 194 -8.98 -11.50 8.90
N ALA A 195 -10.16 -10.92 9.15
CA ALA A 195 -11.30 -11.66 9.68
C ALA A 195 -11.75 -12.77 8.73
N THR A 196 -11.82 -12.51 7.41
CA THR A 196 -12.22 -13.52 6.42
C THR A 196 -11.19 -14.63 6.28
N ALA A 197 -9.89 -14.31 6.25
CA ALA A 197 -8.80 -15.27 6.14
C ALA A 197 -8.67 -16.12 7.40
N ILE A 198 -8.77 -15.51 8.59
CA ILE A 198 -8.78 -16.19 9.88
C ILE A 198 -10.04 -17.06 9.98
N THR A 199 -11.20 -16.56 9.57
CA THR A 199 -12.46 -17.34 9.59
C THR A 199 -12.38 -18.54 8.66
N THR A 200 -11.84 -18.37 7.44
CA THR A 200 -11.67 -19.47 6.48
C THR A 200 -10.67 -20.51 6.99
N SER A 201 -9.51 -20.05 7.47
CA SER A 201 -8.48 -20.93 8.03
C SER A 201 -8.95 -21.65 9.30
N ARG A 202 -9.75 -20.97 10.13
CA ARG A 202 -10.43 -21.57 11.28
C ARG A 202 -11.43 -22.63 10.82
N GLN A 203 -12.25 -22.36 9.79
CA GLN A 203 -13.18 -23.35 9.24
C GLN A 203 -12.46 -24.59 8.73
N ASP A 204 -11.35 -24.42 7.99
CA ASP A 204 -10.52 -25.51 7.50
C ASP A 204 -9.91 -26.33 8.65
N ALA A 205 -9.35 -25.65 9.66
CA ALA A 205 -8.77 -26.32 10.83
C ALA A 205 -9.83 -27.03 11.68
N ALA A 206 -11.02 -26.44 11.84
CA ALA A 206 -12.14 -27.05 12.55
C ALA A 206 -12.65 -28.29 11.83
N LEU A 207 -12.75 -28.26 10.50
CA LEU A 207 -13.17 -29.40 9.68
C LEU A 207 -12.12 -30.52 9.68
N ALA A 208 -10.83 -30.19 9.67
CA ALA A 208 -9.74 -31.15 9.82
C ALA A 208 -9.80 -31.84 11.19
N LEU A 209 -10.01 -31.07 12.26
CA LEU A 209 -10.14 -31.59 13.62
C LEU A 209 -11.41 -32.44 13.78
N GLU A 210 -12.55 -32.04 13.22
CA GLU A 210 -13.77 -32.86 13.20
C GLU A 210 -13.53 -34.20 12.52
N THR A 211 -12.84 -34.18 11.37
CA THR A 211 -12.51 -35.40 10.60
C THR A 211 -11.66 -36.36 11.44
N LEU A 212 -10.68 -35.85 12.17
CA LEU A 212 -9.85 -36.63 13.09
C LEU A 212 -10.65 -37.23 14.26
N LEU A 213 -11.54 -36.44 14.86
CA LEU A 213 -12.38 -36.91 15.97
C LEU A 213 -13.36 -38.00 15.53
N ARG A 214 -13.95 -37.89 14.33
CA ARG A 214 -14.81 -38.91 13.74
C ARG A 214 -14.04 -40.20 13.43
N LYS A 215 -12.84 -40.11 12.86
CA LYS A 215 -11.95 -41.27 12.62
C LYS A 215 -11.65 -42.03 13.92
N SER A 216 -11.57 -41.32 15.04
CA SER A 216 -11.28 -41.87 16.38
C SER A 216 -12.52 -42.28 17.18
N GLY A 217 -13.69 -42.39 16.53
CA GLY A 217 -14.90 -42.97 17.13
C GLY A 217 -15.81 -41.98 17.85
N ALA A 218 -15.86 -40.71 17.41
CA ALA A 218 -16.93 -39.78 17.77
C ALA A 218 -18.11 -39.90 16.79
N GLU A 219 -19.29 -40.30 17.27
CA GLU A 219 -20.49 -40.49 16.43
C GLU A 219 -21.19 -39.17 16.07
N GLN A 220 -21.18 -38.19 16.98
CA GLN A 220 -21.71 -36.84 16.77
C GLN A 220 -20.70 -35.81 17.25
N VAL A 221 -20.25 -34.95 16.34
CA VAL A 221 -19.38 -33.81 16.62
C VAL A 221 -20.10 -32.57 16.15
N THR A 222 -20.28 -31.59 17.04
CA THR A 222 -20.90 -30.30 16.70
C THR A 222 -19.85 -29.21 16.83
N ILE A 223 -19.70 -28.39 15.78
CA ILE A 223 -18.88 -27.17 15.82
C ILE A 223 -19.80 -25.96 15.90
N ALA A 224 -19.60 -25.13 16.89
CA ALA A 224 -20.29 -23.85 17.04
C ALA A 224 -19.28 -22.70 16.98
N GLU A 225 -19.66 -21.61 16.32
CA GLU A 225 -18.84 -20.39 16.30
C GLU A 225 -18.92 -19.68 17.65
N VAL A 226 -17.82 -19.05 18.06
CA VAL A 226 -17.80 -18.19 19.24
C VAL A 226 -18.14 -16.76 18.78
N PRO A 227 -19.23 -16.15 19.30
CA PRO A 227 -19.59 -14.80 18.90
C PRO A 227 -18.44 -13.81 19.14
N LEU A 228 -18.18 -12.92 18.17
CA LEU A 228 -17.16 -11.86 18.24
C LEU A 228 -15.70 -12.36 18.31
N ARG A 229 -15.45 -13.66 18.08
CA ARG A 229 -14.10 -14.25 18.05
C ARG A 229 -13.91 -15.06 16.78
N SER A 230 -13.35 -14.41 15.75
CA SER A 230 -13.18 -14.98 14.41
C SER A 230 -12.19 -16.14 14.36
N GLU A 231 -11.31 -16.24 15.36
CA GLU A 231 -10.26 -17.23 15.51
C GLU A 231 -10.67 -18.47 16.33
N ALA A 232 -11.81 -18.42 17.03
CA ALA A 232 -12.22 -19.43 18.01
C ALA A 232 -13.48 -20.17 17.60
N PHE A 233 -13.56 -21.44 17.99
CA PHE A 233 -14.74 -22.29 17.80
C PHE A 233 -14.90 -23.24 18.98
N ARG A 234 -16.15 -23.58 19.28
CA ARG A 234 -16.51 -24.58 20.29
C ARG A 234 -16.77 -25.90 19.62
N ILE A 235 -16.22 -26.96 20.18
CA ILE A 235 -16.49 -28.34 19.77
C ILE A 235 -17.22 -29.04 20.90
N THR A 236 -18.33 -29.68 20.57
CA THR A 236 -19.11 -30.50 21.50
C THR A 236 -19.21 -31.93 20.98
N VAL A 237 -18.86 -32.89 21.83
CA VAL A 237 -19.00 -34.33 21.58
C VAL A 237 -19.83 -34.95 22.72
N PRO A 238 -21.15 -35.15 22.51
CA PRO A 238 -22.04 -35.59 23.57
C PRO A 238 -21.59 -36.92 24.21
N GLY A 239 -21.63 -36.99 25.55
CA GLY A 239 -21.38 -38.22 26.29
C GLY A 239 -19.91 -38.61 26.49
N LYS A 240 -18.94 -37.78 26.09
CA LYS A 240 -17.50 -37.97 26.36
C LYS A 240 -16.92 -36.74 27.06
N ASN A 241 -15.87 -36.93 27.86
CA ASN A 241 -15.06 -35.80 28.35
C ASN A 241 -14.13 -35.34 27.22
N MET A 242 -14.33 -34.11 26.74
CA MET A 242 -13.69 -33.66 25.51
C MET A 242 -12.18 -33.47 25.66
N ARG A 243 -11.70 -33.03 26.83
CA ARG A 243 -10.26 -32.85 27.10
C ARG A 243 -9.52 -34.18 27.16
N GLU A 244 -10.11 -35.19 27.79
CA GLU A 244 -9.56 -36.55 27.84
C GLU A 244 -9.60 -37.22 26.48
N PHE A 245 -10.68 -37.03 25.72
CA PHE A 245 -10.84 -37.60 24.39
C PHE A 245 -9.87 -36.99 23.37
N LEU A 246 -9.59 -35.68 23.45
CA LEU A 246 -8.55 -35.03 22.65
C LEU A 246 -7.16 -35.56 23.00
N ALA A 247 -6.84 -35.73 24.29
CA ALA A 247 -5.57 -36.31 24.72
C ALA A 247 -5.38 -37.74 24.20
N GLN A 248 -6.43 -38.55 24.18
CA GLN A 248 -6.39 -39.90 23.64
C GLN A 248 -6.28 -39.94 22.11
N THR A 249 -6.95 -39.01 21.41
CA THR A 249 -7.01 -38.96 19.94
C THR A 249 -5.73 -38.39 19.32
N LEU A 250 -5.16 -37.35 19.93
CA LEU A 250 -4.03 -36.58 19.37
C LEU A 250 -2.67 -37.02 19.94
N GLY A 251 -2.63 -37.82 21.01
CA GLY A 251 -1.41 -38.43 21.52
C GLY A 251 -0.24 -37.44 21.68
N GLY A 252 0.89 -37.70 21.03
CA GLY A 252 2.11 -36.87 21.08
C GLY A 252 2.05 -35.54 20.31
N SER A 253 0.95 -35.25 19.62
CA SER A 253 0.70 -33.97 18.93
C SER A 253 0.17 -32.88 19.87
N LEU A 254 -0.11 -33.21 21.14
CA LEU A 254 -0.44 -32.26 22.19
C LEU A 254 0.82 -31.80 22.93
N LYS A 255 1.16 -30.53 22.82
CA LYS A 255 2.25 -29.90 23.58
C LYS A 255 1.65 -29.10 24.73
N THR A 256 2.03 -29.44 25.96
CA THR A 256 1.69 -28.62 27.14
C THR A 256 2.85 -27.67 27.40
N LEU A 257 2.62 -26.37 27.27
CA LEU A 257 3.58 -25.30 27.55
C LEU A 257 3.11 -24.51 28.77
N GLU A 258 3.97 -23.70 29.39
CA GLU A 258 3.63 -22.89 30.58
C GLU A 258 2.43 -21.94 30.36
N ALA A 259 2.11 -21.62 29.09
CA ALA A 259 1.02 -20.74 28.69
C ALA A 259 -0.31 -21.44 28.32
N GLY A 260 -0.33 -22.76 28.09
CA GLY A 260 -1.53 -23.47 27.60
C GLY A 260 -1.27 -24.84 26.95
N GLN A 261 -2.34 -25.48 26.44
CA GLN A 261 -2.26 -26.74 25.67
C GLN A 261 -2.42 -26.47 24.18
N PHE A 262 -1.46 -26.92 23.37
CA PHE A 262 -1.42 -26.68 21.93
C PHE A 262 -1.54 -28.00 21.15
N ILE A 263 -2.28 -27.98 20.05
CA ILE A 263 -2.45 -29.09 19.11
C ILE A 263 -1.64 -28.79 17.85
N ASN A 264 -0.68 -29.66 17.55
CA ASN A 264 0.13 -29.58 16.34
C ASN A 264 0.16 -30.95 15.64
N HIS A 265 -0.62 -31.08 14.58
CA HIS A 265 -0.86 -32.33 13.86
C HIS A 265 -0.76 -32.13 12.34
N ASP A 266 -0.14 -33.07 11.64
CA ASP A 266 0.15 -32.95 10.19
C ASP A 266 -1.12 -32.74 9.34
N GLU A 267 -2.24 -33.36 9.71
CA GLU A 267 -3.54 -33.17 9.03
C GLU A 267 -4.18 -31.79 9.29
N ILE A 268 -3.82 -31.08 10.35
CA ILE A 268 -4.45 -29.80 10.76
C ILE A 268 -3.74 -28.58 10.13
N LYS A 269 -2.51 -28.73 9.60
CA LYS A 269 -1.65 -27.71 8.92
C LYS A 269 -1.34 -26.41 9.71
N LEU A 270 -2.19 -26.04 10.66
CA LEU A 270 -2.18 -24.88 11.53
C LEU A 270 -2.16 -25.36 12.98
N GLU A 271 -1.49 -24.61 13.84
CA GLU A 271 -1.43 -24.91 15.27
C GLU A 271 -2.68 -24.36 15.99
N LEU A 272 -3.30 -25.19 16.82
CA LEU A 272 -4.48 -24.80 17.59
C LEU A 272 -4.14 -24.71 19.08
N GLU A 273 -4.83 -23.85 19.79
CA GLU A 273 -4.73 -23.67 21.24
C GLU A 273 -6.04 -24.09 21.90
N ILE A 274 -5.95 -24.92 22.94
CA ILE A 274 -7.09 -25.30 23.77
C ILE A 274 -7.19 -24.28 24.90
N GLU A 275 -8.31 -23.58 24.96
CA GLU A 275 -8.47 -22.49 25.90
C GLU A 275 -8.83 -22.97 27.31
N PRO A 276 -8.33 -22.29 28.36
CA PRO A 276 -8.83 -22.50 29.70
C PRO A 276 -10.31 -22.08 29.79
N PRO A 277 -11.09 -22.66 30.73
CA PRO A 277 -12.49 -22.28 30.89
C PRO A 277 -12.58 -20.79 31.24
N GLU A 278 -13.48 -20.06 30.58
CA GLU A 278 -13.72 -18.64 30.86
C GLU A 278 -14.09 -18.43 32.34
N ALA A 279 -13.47 -17.44 32.99
CA ALA A 279 -13.70 -17.15 34.40
C ALA A 279 -15.19 -16.79 34.65
N GLY A 280 -15.89 -17.67 35.37
CA GLY A 280 -17.32 -17.49 35.69
C GLY A 280 -18.31 -18.22 34.78
N VAL A 281 -17.83 -18.94 33.76
CA VAL A 281 -18.66 -19.81 32.90
C VAL A 281 -18.38 -21.27 33.23
N VAL A 282 -19.42 -22.03 33.61
CA VAL A 282 -19.30 -23.48 33.81
C VAL A 282 -19.32 -24.16 32.45
N GLU A 283 -18.14 -24.46 31.91
CA GLU A 283 -17.99 -25.22 30.67
C GLU A 283 -18.45 -26.67 30.91
N SER A 284 -19.34 -27.19 30.05
CA SER A 284 -19.79 -28.59 30.15
C SER A 284 -18.63 -29.52 29.77
N PRO A 285 -18.46 -30.68 30.44
CA PRO A 285 -17.31 -31.56 30.23
C PRO A 285 -17.22 -32.16 28.82
N ASP A 286 -18.32 -32.10 28.07
CA ASP A 286 -18.45 -32.52 26.68
C ASP A 286 -18.05 -31.44 25.65
N THR A 287 -17.72 -30.25 26.12
CA THR A 287 -17.45 -29.08 25.30
C THR A 287 -16.06 -28.53 25.58
N VAL A 288 -15.36 -28.10 24.53
CA VAL A 288 -14.09 -27.38 24.66
C VAL A 288 -14.01 -26.25 23.64
N THR A 289 -13.45 -25.13 24.08
CA THR A 289 -13.15 -23.99 23.21
C THR A 289 -11.74 -24.13 22.66
N VAL A 290 -11.61 -24.05 21.33
CA VAL A 290 -10.35 -24.14 20.60
C VAL A 290 -10.18 -22.89 19.74
N SER A 291 -8.99 -22.31 19.72
CA SER A 291 -8.65 -21.17 18.88
C SER A 291 -7.40 -21.42 18.05
N LEU A 292 -7.24 -20.65 16.96
CA LEU A 292 -5.97 -20.62 16.23
C LEU A 292 -4.89 -20.00 17.13
N SER A 293 -3.74 -20.67 17.27
CA SER A 293 -2.60 -20.11 18.02
C SER A 293 -2.14 -18.79 17.38
N GLN A 294 -1.38 -17.96 18.11
CA GLN A 294 -0.83 -16.73 17.53
C GLN A 294 0.03 -17.03 16.29
N ALA A 295 0.88 -18.06 16.34
CA ALA A 295 1.69 -18.49 15.20
C ALA A 295 0.85 -19.00 14.02
N ALA A 296 -0.27 -19.66 14.29
CA ALA A 296 -1.19 -20.13 13.25
C ALA A 296 -1.99 -18.99 12.61
N ARG A 297 -2.37 -17.97 13.38
CA ARG A 297 -2.98 -16.75 12.86
C ARG A 297 -2.00 -16.02 11.94
N ASP A 298 -0.76 -15.84 12.39
CA ASP A 298 0.30 -15.21 11.58
C ASP A 298 0.54 -15.99 10.29
N LYS A 299 0.60 -17.34 10.36
CA LYS A 299 0.76 -18.23 9.19
C LYS A 299 -0.44 -18.20 8.24
N ALA A 300 -1.67 -18.19 8.75
CA ALA A 300 -2.89 -18.12 7.96
C ALA A 300 -3.04 -16.78 7.23
N LEU A 301 -2.72 -15.68 7.93
CA LEU A 301 -2.67 -14.33 7.36
C LEU A 301 -1.59 -14.21 6.29
N GLU A 302 -0.47 -14.89 6.50
CA GLU A 302 0.60 -15.01 5.52
C GLU A 302 0.12 -15.72 4.24
N GLU A 303 -0.51 -16.89 4.32
CA GLU A 303 -0.88 -17.72 3.16
C GLU A 303 -2.06 -17.15 2.32
N SER A 304 -2.92 -16.31 2.91
CA SER A 304 -4.11 -15.70 2.27
C SER A 304 -3.80 -14.50 1.32
N SER A 305 -3.04 -14.79 0.27
CA SER A 305 -3.14 -14.41 -1.17
C SER A 305 -3.59 -13.03 -1.73
N GLY A 306 -4.05 -12.02 -0.99
CA GLY A 306 -4.34 -10.67 -1.55
C GLY A 306 -3.30 -9.61 -1.16
N PHE A 307 -3.01 -9.58 0.13
CA PHE A 307 -2.12 -8.63 0.80
C PHE A 307 -0.64 -8.82 0.43
N ARG A 308 -0.12 -10.06 0.44
CA ARG A 308 1.26 -10.33 -0.03
C ARG A 308 1.44 -10.05 -1.52
N ARG A 309 0.38 -10.16 -2.34
CA ARG A 309 0.44 -9.78 -3.76
C ARG A 309 0.55 -8.27 -3.90
N LEU A 310 -0.20 -7.51 -3.10
CA LEU A 310 -0.08 -6.06 -2.98
C LEU A 310 1.33 -5.65 -2.59
N LEU A 311 1.81 -6.17 -1.46
CA LEU A 311 3.09 -5.78 -0.90
C LEU A 311 4.22 -6.18 -1.86
N LYS A 312 4.16 -7.37 -2.46
CA LYS A 312 5.09 -7.76 -3.53
C LYS A 312 4.98 -6.86 -4.75
N LEU A 313 3.78 -6.42 -5.15
CA LEU A 313 3.59 -5.48 -6.26
C LEU A 313 4.17 -4.10 -5.94
N ILE A 314 4.05 -3.61 -4.70
CA ILE A 314 4.61 -2.32 -4.30
C ILE A 314 6.14 -2.42 -4.14
N GLU A 315 6.64 -3.47 -3.49
CA GLU A 315 8.05 -3.66 -3.14
C GLU A 315 8.91 -4.15 -4.30
N ARG A 316 8.35 -4.97 -5.21
CA ARG A 316 9.08 -5.41 -6.39
C ARG A 316 8.95 -4.37 -7.47
N ALA A 317 10.08 -3.90 -8.00
CA ALA A 317 10.09 -3.43 -9.37
C ALA A 317 9.68 -4.64 -10.21
N ALA A 318 8.51 -4.61 -10.84
CA ALA A 318 8.22 -5.61 -11.85
C ALA A 318 9.16 -5.36 -13.03
N VAL A 319 10.35 -5.98 -12.98
CA VAL A 319 11.37 -5.77 -14.00
C VAL A 319 11.04 -6.74 -15.12
N LEU A 320 10.52 -6.20 -16.22
CA LEU A 320 10.54 -6.96 -17.46
C LEU A 320 12.00 -7.03 -17.91
N GLU A 321 12.49 -8.23 -18.15
CA GLU A 321 13.82 -8.47 -18.70
C GLU A 321 13.70 -9.38 -19.91
N MET A 322 14.28 -8.93 -21.03
CA MET A 322 14.43 -9.74 -22.23
C MET A 322 15.85 -10.28 -22.26
N ARG A 323 15.97 -11.60 -22.09
CA ARG A 323 17.24 -12.32 -22.01
C ARG A 323 17.34 -13.34 -23.13
N MET A 324 18.54 -13.58 -23.65
CA MET A 324 18.75 -14.66 -24.60
C MET A 324 18.72 -16.01 -23.91
N VAL A 325 17.96 -16.95 -24.48
CA VAL A 325 18.00 -18.37 -24.11
C VAL A 325 19.20 -18.99 -24.80
N ASP A 326 20.05 -19.66 -24.03
CA ASP A 326 21.25 -20.36 -24.51
C ASP A 326 21.17 -21.85 -24.15
N ASP A 327 20.18 -22.52 -24.74
CA ASP A 327 19.98 -23.97 -24.57
C ASP A 327 21.11 -24.79 -25.23
N GLU A 328 22.06 -24.17 -25.92
CA GLU A 328 23.25 -24.83 -26.50
C GLU A 328 24.48 -24.73 -25.58
N PHE A 329 24.38 -23.98 -24.48
CA PHE A 329 25.50 -23.71 -23.59
C PHE A 329 26.18 -25.00 -23.12
N LYS A 330 27.51 -25.05 -23.26
CA LYS A 330 28.34 -26.16 -22.79
C LYS A 330 29.21 -25.69 -21.63
N LEU A 331 29.20 -26.47 -20.55
CA LEU A 331 30.07 -26.21 -19.41
C LEU A 331 31.54 -26.44 -19.83
N PRO A 332 32.50 -25.56 -19.44
CA PRO A 332 33.91 -25.79 -19.73
C PRO A 332 34.37 -27.18 -19.25
N GLY A 333 34.95 -27.97 -20.17
CA GLY A 333 35.39 -29.35 -19.88
C GLY A 333 34.32 -30.43 -20.02
N LYS A 334 33.12 -30.11 -20.54
CA LYS A 334 32.07 -31.08 -20.89
C LYS A 334 31.75 -31.02 -22.40
N ASP A 335 31.60 -32.19 -23.03
CA ASP A 335 31.35 -32.28 -24.48
C ASP A 335 29.88 -32.04 -24.88
N ALA A 336 28.96 -32.23 -23.93
CA ALA A 336 27.52 -32.10 -24.11
C ALA A 336 26.98 -30.76 -23.59
N ILE A 337 25.79 -30.39 -24.09
CA ILE A 337 24.98 -29.26 -23.60
C ILE A 337 24.73 -29.41 -22.09
N TYR A 338 24.73 -28.30 -21.36
CA TYR A 338 24.63 -28.27 -19.89
C TYR A 338 23.50 -29.15 -19.33
N LEU A 339 22.25 -28.90 -19.72
CA LEU A 339 21.11 -29.67 -19.20
C LEU A 339 21.17 -31.15 -19.60
N LYS A 340 21.66 -31.44 -20.81
CA LYS A 340 21.92 -32.83 -21.25
C LYS A 340 23.02 -33.49 -20.41
N SER A 341 24.09 -32.77 -20.08
CA SER A 341 25.20 -33.30 -19.30
C SER A 341 24.81 -33.64 -17.86
N ILE A 342 23.87 -32.90 -17.26
CA ILE A 342 23.30 -33.20 -15.94
C ILE A 342 22.47 -34.49 -16.01
N TYR A 343 21.68 -34.65 -17.07
CA TYR A 343 20.90 -35.85 -17.31
C TYR A 343 21.79 -37.08 -17.55
N ASP A 344 22.77 -36.97 -18.44
CA ASP A 344 23.73 -38.04 -18.79
C ASP A 344 24.58 -38.47 -17.57
N ALA A 345 24.85 -37.55 -16.65
CA ALA A 345 25.53 -37.83 -15.38
C ALA A 345 24.64 -38.54 -14.34
N ASN A 346 23.38 -38.82 -14.68
CA ASN A 346 22.41 -39.51 -13.84
C ASN A 346 22.21 -38.86 -12.45
N LEU A 347 22.31 -37.52 -12.40
CA LEU A 347 22.13 -36.74 -11.18
C LEU A 347 20.65 -36.65 -10.74
N VAL A 348 19.71 -36.90 -11.66
CA VAL A 348 18.27 -36.96 -11.37
C VAL A 348 17.88 -38.38 -10.93
N ARG A 349 17.72 -38.60 -9.63
CA ARG A 349 17.27 -39.87 -9.03
C ARG A 349 15.74 -40.00 -9.01
N GLN A 350 15.26 -41.25 -9.06
CA GLN A 350 13.83 -41.56 -8.86
C GLN A 350 13.35 -41.06 -7.49
N GLY A 351 12.15 -40.47 -7.45
CA GLY A 351 11.53 -39.93 -6.24
C GLY A 351 11.77 -38.43 -6.00
N MET A 352 12.62 -37.75 -6.77
CA MET A 352 12.87 -36.31 -6.59
C MET A 352 11.80 -35.38 -7.20
N GLY A 353 10.76 -35.94 -7.84
CA GLY A 353 9.68 -35.16 -8.45
C GLY A 353 10.10 -34.37 -9.71
N ILE A 354 11.25 -34.69 -10.30
CA ILE A 354 11.79 -34.04 -11.51
C ILE A 354 11.72 -35.02 -12.67
N THR A 355 11.12 -34.57 -13.77
CA THR A 355 11.09 -35.28 -15.05
C THR A 355 12.00 -34.56 -16.04
N VAL A 356 12.82 -35.29 -16.78
CA VAL A 356 13.70 -34.71 -17.80
C VAL A 356 13.23 -35.20 -19.18
N ALA A 357 13.04 -34.29 -20.13
CA ALA A 357 12.65 -34.66 -21.48
C ALA A 357 13.47 -33.91 -22.53
N LYS A 358 13.72 -34.59 -23.65
CA LYS A 358 14.27 -33.97 -24.86
C LYS A 358 13.20 -33.09 -25.49
N GLU A 359 13.57 -31.86 -25.79
CA GLU A 359 12.71 -30.90 -26.47
C GLU A 359 12.84 -30.98 -27.99
N ARG A 360 11.90 -30.32 -28.68
CA ARG A 360 11.94 -30.20 -30.14
C ARG A 360 13.09 -29.29 -30.54
N ASP A 361 13.83 -29.74 -31.54
CA ASP A 361 14.86 -28.99 -32.25
C ASP A 361 14.28 -27.71 -32.87
N TYR A 362 15.00 -26.59 -32.84
CA TYR A 362 14.56 -25.31 -33.38
C TYR A 362 15.72 -24.50 -33.99
N GLY A 363 15.45 -23.62 -34.97
CA GLY A 363 16.51 -22.88 -35.68
C GLY A 363 16.07 -22.15 -36.95
N HIS A 364 17.01 -21.48 -37.63
CA HIS A 364 16.77 -20.61 -38.78
C HIS A 364 16.61 -21.36 -40.12
N GLU A 365 16.17 -20.65 -41.16
CA GLU A 365 15.73 -21.15 -42.46
C GLU A 365 16.92 -21.54 -43.36
N ASP A 366 17.49 -22.72 -43.04
CA ASP A 366 18.37 -23.59 -43.86
C ASP A 366 18.92 -24.78 -43.02
N GLY A 367 18.55 -24.88 -41.73
CA GLY A 367 18.84 -26.03 -40.88
C GLY A 367 18.57 -25.81 -39.39
N VAL A 368 18.42 -26.89 -38.62
CA VAL A 368 18.32 -26.85 -37.16
C VAL A 368 19.62 -26.29 -36.57
N THR A 369 19.59 -25.09 -36.00
CA THR A 369 20.71 -24.51 -35.26
C THR A 369 20.80 -25.10 -33.85
N VAL A 370 19.71 -25.14 -33.08
CA VAL A 370 19.68 -25.73 -31.73
C VAL A 370 19.22 -27.19 -31.78
N LYS A 371 20.16 -28.11 -31.59
CA LYS A 371 19.92 -29.56 -31.64
C LYS A 371 19.84 -30.20 -30.26
N SER A 372 18.80 -31.00 -30.06
CA SER A 372 18.56 -31.79 -28.85
C SER A 372 18.59 -31.00 -27.54
N PRO A 373 17.82 -29.91 -27.41
CA PRO A 373 17.64 -29.25 -26.13
C PRO A 373 16.97 -30.19 -25.11
N PHE A 374 17.22 -29.97 -23.83
CA PHE A 374 16.62 -30.73 -22.72
C PHE A 374 15.94 -29.78 -21.75
N GLY A 375 14.74 -30.14 -21.30
CA GLY A 375 14.02 -29.42 -20.24
C GLY A 375 13.91 -30.28 -18.99
N PHE A 376 14.04 -29.65 -17.83
CA PHE A 376 13.74 -30.24 -16.53
C PHE A 376 12.37 -29.73 -16.08
N TYR A 377 11.51 -30.65 -15.68
CA TYR A 377 10.10 -30.39 -15.39
C TYR A 377 9.74 -30.83 -13.97
N ALA A 378 8.97 -30.03 -13.25
CA ALA A 378 8.43 -30.36 -11.93
C ALA A 378 7.04 -29.73 -11.71
N LYS A 379 6.29 -30.25 -10.74
CA LYS A 379 5.01 -29.63 -10.31
C LYS A 379 5.21 -28.30 -9.62
N ASP A 380 6.29 -28.17 -8.85
CA ASP A 380 6.61 -26.98 -8.06
C ASP A 380 7.97 -26.41 -8.45
N ARG A 381 8.07 -25.07 -8.49
CA ARG A 381 9.32 -24.33 -8.76
C ARG A 381 10.43 -24.70 -7.78
N GLU A 382 10.07 -24.80 -6.50
CA GLU A 382 11.01 -25.00 -5.40
C GLU A 382 11.76 -26.33 -5.53
N THR A 383 11.14 -27.36 -6.11
CA THR A 383 11.79 -28.64 -6.39
C THR A 383 12.95 -28.50 -7.36
N LEU A 384 12.77 -27.72 -8.44
CA LEU A 384 13.82 -27.44 -9.41
C LEU A 384 14.91 -26.56 -8.78
N GLU A 385 14.53 -25.50 -8.07
CA GLU A 385 15.49 -24.60 -7.41
C GLU A 385 16.35 -25.36 -6.40
N ARG A 386 15.74 -26.18 -5.53
CA ARG A 386 16.48 -27.03 -4.58
C ARG A 386 17.43 -27.98 -5.29
N PHE A 387 17.06 -28.54 -6.43
CA PHE A 387 17.95 -29.40 -7.20
C PHE A 387 19.15 -28.64 -7.76
N PHE A 388 18.93 -27.54 -8.50
CA PHE A 388 20.00 -26.78 -9.13
C PHE A 388 20.92 -26.05 -8.13
N ASN A 389 20.38 -25.56 -7.01
CA ASN A 389 21.17 -24.90 -5.97
C ASN A 389 22.08 -25.87 -5.20
N ASN A 390 21.69 -27.15 -5.10
CA ASN A 390 22.46 -28.19 -4.42
C ASN A 390 23.38 -28.98 -5.37
N LEU A 391 23.51 -28.57 -6.63
CA LEU A 391 24.47 -29.19 -7.54
C LEU A 391 25.91 -29.02 -7.03
N PRO A 392 26.79 -30.03 -7.20
CA PRO A 392 28.20 -29.90 -6.86
C PRO A 392 28.86 -28.74 -7.61
N ALA A 393 29.94 -28.18 -7.04
CA ALA A 393 30.57 -26.95 -7.56
C ALA A 393 31.00 -27.06 -9.04
N GLU A 394 31.39 -28.26 -9.48
CA GLU A 394 31.77 -28.57 -10.87
C GLU A 394 30.60 -28.51 -11.88
N TRP A 395 29.35 -28.40 -11.42
CA TRP A 395 28.14 -28.29 -12.24
C TRP A 395 27.49 -26.89 -12.15
N ARG A 396 28.12 -25.95 -11.44
CA ARG A 396 27.63 -24.57 -11.33
C ARG A 396 27.91 -23.82 -12.63
N LEU A 397 26.91 -23.07 -13.09
CA LEU A 397 27.05 -22.20 -14.25
C LEU A 397 28.04 -21.06 -13.96
N PRO A 398 28.80 -20.59 -14.97
CA PRO A 398 29.61 -19.39 -14.82
C PRO A 398 28.71 -18.17 -14.59
N PRO A 399 29.22 -17.05 -14.05
CA PRO A 399 28.43 -15.84 -13.80
C PRO A 399 27.71 -15.27 -15.03
N SER A 400 28.14 -15.63 -16.24
CA SER A 400 27.51 -15.22 -17.50
C SER A 400 26.19 -15.93 -17.81
N HIS A 401 25.88 -17.06 -17.16
CA HIS A 401 24.66 -17.85 -17.38
C HIS A 401 23.95 -18.17 -16.07
N MET A 402 22.63 -18.36 -16.15
CA MET A 402 21.83 -18.85 -15.04
C MET A 402 20.69 -19.75 -15.51
N VAL A 403 20.13 -20.51 -14.57
CA VAL A 403 18.91 -21.28 -14.78
C VAL A 403 17.71 -20.42 -14.39
N ALA A 404 16.84 -20.15 -15.36
CA ALA A 404 15.57 -19.49 -15.15
C ALA A 404 14.42 -20.51 -15.18
N TYR A 405 13.27 -20.14 -14.61
CA TYR A 405 12.13 -21.05 -14.46
C TYR A 405 10.88 -20.41 -15.05
N GLY A 406 10.15 -21.16 -15.87
CA GLY A 406 8.88 -20.74 -16.47
C GLY A 406 7.81 -21.81 -16.29
N THR A 407 6.56 -21.44 -16.53
CA THR A 407 5.42 -22.35 -16.45
C THR A 407 4.87 -22.66 -17.82
N MET A 408 4.53 -23.92 -18.08
CA MET A 408 3.85 -24.32 -19.31
C MET A 408 2.69 -25.28 -19.02
N PRO A 409 1.59 -25.20 -19.79
CA PRO A 409 0.54 -26.19 -19.72
C PRO A 409 1.05 -27.55 -20.23
N MET A 410 0.83 -28.60 -19.45
CA MET A 410 1.07 -29.98 -19.88
C MET A 410 -0.11 -30.87 -19.48
N GLN A 411 -0.66 -31.62 -20.45
CA GLN A 411 -1.63 -32.66 -20.16
C GLN A 411 -0.90 -33.87 -19.56
N LEU A 412 -1.01 -34.03 -18.25
CA LEU A 412 -0.41 -35.16 -17.51
C LEU A 412 -1.25 -36.43 -17.58
N ARG A 413 -2.55 -36.32 -17.89
CA ARG A 413 -3.49 -37.43 -18.06
C ARG A 413 -4.22 -37.28 -19.39
N LYS A 414 -4.50 -38.41 -20.06
CA LYS A 414 -5.17 -38.46 -21.38
C LYS A 414 -6.55 -37.77 -21.41
N ASP A 415 -7.26 -37.77 -20.28
CA ASP A 415 -8.61 -37.20 -20.13
C ASP A 415 -8.66 -36.07 -19.07
N GLY A 416 -7.50 -35.54 -18.66
CA GLY A 416 -7.40 -34.50 -17.64
C GLY A 416 -7.19 -33.11 -18.24
N GLU A 417 -7.64 -32.08 -17.52
CA GLU A 417 -7.29 -30.70 -17.83
C GLU A 417 -5.76 -30.50 -17.80
N PRO A 418 -5.20 -29.65 -18.67
CA PRO A 418 -3.78 -29.33 -18.64
C PRO A 418 -3.37 -28.72 -17.30
N GLU A 419 -2.41 -29.34 -16.61
CA GLU A 419 -1.81 -28.80 -15.38
C GLU A 419 -0.66 -27.85 -15.74
N GLN A 420 -0.49 -26.78 -14.97
CA GLN A 420 0.70 -25.93 -15.04
C GLN A 420 1.89 -26.68 -14.45
N ILE A 421 2.93 -26.88 -15.24
CA ILE A 421 4.19 -27.45 -14.76
C ILE A 421 5.32 -26.43 -14.93
N TRP A 422 6.30 -26.51 -14.04
CA TRP A 422 7.50 -25.69 -14.11
C TRP A 422 8.53 -26.34 -15.01
N ARG A 423 9.17 -25.53 -15.85
CA ARG A 423 10.23 -25.89 -16.79
C ARG A 423 11.46 -25.01 -16.56
N THR A 424 12.64 -25.57 -16.73
CA THR A 424 13.92 -24.84 -16.73
C THR A 424 14.31 -24.26 -18.08
N TYR A 425 15.00 -23.12 -18.04
CA TYR A 425 15.61 -22.44 -19.18
C TYR A 425 17.04 -22.09 -18.83
N VAL A 426 17.99 -22.28 -19.75
CA VAL A 426 19.33 -21.71 -19.59
C VAL A 426 19.34 -20.35 -20.27
N VAL A 427 19.61 -19.29 -19.51
CA VAL A 427 19.60 -17.92 -20.02
C VAL A 427 20.89 -17.21 -19.70
N LYS A 428 21.23 -16.19 -20.50
CA LYS A 428 22.33 -15.29 -20.17
C LYS A 428 21.98 -14.42 -18.96
N THR A 429 22.95 -14.22 -18.06
CA THR A 429 22.79 -13.43 -16.83
C THR A 429 22.69 -11.93 -17.10
N ARG A 430 23.09 -11.45 -18.27
CA ARG A 430 22.86 -10.07 -18.69
C ARG A 430 21.56 -10.00 -19.51
N ALA A 431 20.63 -9.13 -19.11
CA ALA A 431 19.49 -8.76 -19.94
C ALA A 431 19.94 -7.82 -21.08
N GLU A 432 19.48 -8.06 -22.29
CA GLU A 432 19.79 -7.21 -23.45
C GLU A 432 18.86 -5.99 -23.49
N VAL A 433 17.59 -6.19 -23.11
CA VAL A 433 16.58 -5.13 -23.02
C VAL A 433 15.81 -5.28 -21.71
N THR A 434 15.62 -4.18 -21.00
CA THR A 434 14.86 -4.12 -19.74
C THR A 434 13.60 -3.28 -19.91
N GLY A 435 12.65 -3.42 -18.98
CA GLY A 435 11.37 -2.72 -19.00
C GLY A 435 11.48 -1.20 -18.95
N GLU A 436 12.60 -0.66 -18.47
CA GLU A 436 12.90 0.79 -18.47
C GLU A 436 12.93 1.40 -19.87
N ARG A 437 13.16 0.57 -20.89
CA ARG A 437 13.24 1.00 -22.29
C ARG A 437 11.89 0.94 -23.00
N ILE A 438 10.79 0.63 -22.30
CA ILE A 438 9.44 0.58 -22.87
C ILE A 438 8.77 1.95 -22.73
N LEU A 439 8.39 2.57 -23.85
CA LEU A 439 7.62 3.82 -23.87
C LEU A 439 6.12 3.59 -23.65
N ASN A 440 5.59 2.52 -24.23
CA ASN A 440 4.17 2.16 -24.12
C ASN A 440 3.94 0.66 -24.37
N ALA A 441 2.87 0.14 -23.81
CA ALA A 441 2.41 -1.24 -23.96
C ALA A 441 0.90 -1.26 -24.15
N ASN A 442 0.36 -1.95 -25.15
CA ASN A 442 -1.09 -2.08 -25.36
C ASN A 442 -1.46 -3.49 -25.83
N VAL A 443 -2.68 -3.92 -25.53
CA VAL A 443 -3.20 -5.16 -26.10
C VAL A 443 -3.71 -4.87 -27.51
N GLU A 444 -3.12 -5.51 -28.51
CA GLU A 444 -3.53 -5.41 -29.90
C GLU A 444 -3.82 -6.82 -30.46
N PRO A 445 -4.98 -7.03 -31.10
CA PRO A 445 -5.24 -8.27 -31.80
C PRO A 445 -4.29 -8.40 -33.00
N ASP A 446 -3.77 -9.60 -33.21
CA ASP A 446 -2.94 -9.90 -34.36
C ASP A 446 -3.74 -9.69 -35.66
N PRO A 447 -3.26 -8.86 -36.62
CA PRO A 447 -3.95 -8.64 -37.89
C PRO A 447 -4.18 -9.91 -38.72
N GLN A 448 -3.37 -10.96 -38.53
CA GLN A 448 -3.48 -12.20 -39.30
C GLN A 448 -4.33 -13.27 -38.60
N THR A 449 -4.16 -13.44 -37.30
CA THR A 449 -4.80 -14.54 -36.54
C THR A 449 -5.99 -14.08 -35.69
N GLY A 450 -6.15 -12.78 -35.46
CA GLY A 450 -7.16 -12.20 -34.56
C GLY A 450 -6.88 -12.45 -33.08
N VAL A 451 -5.82 -13.19 -32.73
CA VAL A 451 -5.47 -13.53 -31.35
C VAL A 451 -4.92 -12.29 -30.65
N PRO A 452 -5.41 -11.95 -29.43
CA PRO A 452 -4.90 -10.82 -28.67
C PRO A 452 -3.44 -11.04 -28.24
N GLY A 453 -2.58 -10.07 -28.55
CA GLY A 453 -1.18 -10.02 -28.10
C GLY A 453 -0.83 -8.68 -27.47
N VAL A 454 0.38 -8.57 -26.92
CA VAL A 454 0.87 -7.32 -26.31
C VAL A 454 1.84 -6.64 -27.27
N SER A 455 1.50 -5.43 -27.68
CA SER A 455 2.30 -4.54 -28.54
C SER A 455 3.05 -3.54 -27.67
N LEU A 456 4.37 -3.50 -27.80
CA LEU A 456 5.29 -2.62 -27.07
C LEU A 456 5.97 -1.68 -28.07
N ASN A 457 6.17 -0.41 -27.70
CA ASN A 457 7.18 0.42 -28.37
C ASN A 457 8.31 0.76 -27.40
N LEU A 458 9.54 0.59 -27.88
CA LEU A 458 10.77 0.87 -27.15
C LEU A 458 11.25 2.30 -27.42
N ASP A 459 12.03 2.84 -26.49
CA ASP A 459 12.82 4.05 -26.70
C ASP A 459 13.93 3.80 -27.75
N ARG A 460 14.64 4.86 -28.16
CA ARG A 460 15.69 4.73 -29.20
C ARG A 460 16.78 3.74 -28.80
N ILE A 461 17.22 3.76 -27.55
CA ILE A 461 18.31 2.90 -27.04
C ILE A 461 17.86 1.44 -27.00
N GLY A 462 16.66 1.17 -26.50
CA GLY A 462 16.06 -0.15 -26.46
C GLY A 462 15.73 -0.69 -27.84
N ALA A 463 15.29 0.16 -28.77
CA ALA A 463 15.05 -0.21 -30.16
C ALA A 463 16.34 -0.69 -30.85
N ASP A 464 17.45 0.06 -30.69
CA ASP A 464 18.75 -0.31 -31.26
C ASP A 464 19.29 -1.61 -30.63
N ALA A 465 19.18 -1.75 -29.30
CA ALA A 465 19.58 -2.96 -28.58
C ALA A 465 18.76 -4.19 -29.00
N PHE A 466 17.44 -4.04 -29.11
CA PHE A 466 16.53 -5.11 -29.52
C PHE A 466 16.72 -5.49 -31.00
N GLU A 467 16.96 -4.51 -31.87
CA GLU A 467 17.25 -4.76 -33.27
C GLU A 467 18.53 -5.58 -33.44
N LYS A 468 19.59 -5.23 -32.69
CA LYS A 468 20.83 -6.01 -32.67
C LYS A 468 20.60 -7.41 -32.11
N MET A 469 19.92 -7.53 -30.98
CA MET A 469 19.59 -8.82 -30.34
C MET A 469 18.81 -9.73 -31.28
N SER A 470 17.75 -9.22 -31.93
CA SER A 470 16.92 -9.99 -32.85
C SER A 470 17.65 -10.34 -34.15
N GLY A 471 18.49 -9.43 -34.66
CA GLY A 471 19.28 -9.65 -35.88
C GLY A 471 20.37 -10.71 -35.72
N ASP A 472 21.08 -10.72 -34.59
CA ASP A 472 22.18 -11.65 -34.33
C ASP A 472 21.68 -13.05 -33.93
N ASN A 473 20.39 -13.21 -33.61
CA ASN A 473 19.83 -14.43 -33.01
C ASN A 473 18.56 -14.95 -33.71
N VAL A 474 18.42 -14.73 -35.02
CA VAL A 474 17.28 -15.27 -35.79
C VAL A 474 17.26 -16.81 -35.68
N GLY A 475 16.07 -17.38 -35.44
CA GLY A 475 15.84 -18.80 -35.19
C GLY A 475 16.08 -19.25 -33.76
N ARG A 476 16.55 -18.38 -32.85
CA ARG A 476 16.78 -18.69 -31.44
C ARG A 476 15.64 -18.17 -30.55
N LYS A 477 15.51 -18.77 -29.36
CA LYS A 477 14.54 -18.37 -28.34
C LYS A 477 15.05 -17.17 -27.53
N MET A 478 14.13 -16.31 -27.15
CA MET A 478 14.33 -15.25 -26.17
C MET A 478 13.43 -15.55 -24.98
N ALA A 479 13.94 -15.37 -23.76
CA ALA A 479 13.13 -15.43 -22.56
C ALA A 479 12.66 -14.02 -22.20
N ILE A 480 11.34 -13.84 -22.14
CA ILE A 480 10.70 -12.68 -21.55
C ILE A 480 10.46 -13.02 -20.09
N MET A 481 11.29 -12.47 -19.22
CA MET A 481 11.19 -12.62 -17.79
C MET A 481 10.39 -11.47 -17.20
N LEU A 482 9.49 -11.83 -16.29
CA LEU A 482 8.77 -10.89 -15.44
C LEU A 482 9.11 -11.27 -14.01
N ASP A 483 9.84 -10.39 -13.32
CA ASP A 483 10.55 -10.72 -12.08
C ASP A 483 11.51 -11.91 -12.29
N ASP A 484 11.37 -12.96 -11.47
CA ASP A 484 12.19 -14.17 -11.48
C ASP A 484 11.54 -15.32 -12.26
N ARG A 485 10.54 -15.04 -13.11
CA ARG A 485 9.80 -16.06 -13.86
C ARG A 485 9.84 -15.79 -15.36
N VAL A 486 10.17 -16.81 -16.15
CA VAL A 486 9.97 -16.78 -17.60
C VAL A 486 8.48 -16.82 -17.88
N SER A 487 7.94 -15.70 -18.38
CA SER A 487 6.53 -15.55 -18.73
C SER A 487 6.25 -16.09 -20.14
N SER A 488 7.20 -15.86 -21.06
CA SER A 488 7.11 -16.33 -22.44
C SER A 488 8.50 -16.58 -23.02
N ASP A 489 8.62 -17.54 -23.93
CA ASP A 489 9.86 -17.89 -24.63
C ASP A 489 9.75 -17.84 -26.18
N PRO A 490 9.45 -16.67 -26.79
CA PRO A 490 9.28 -16.56 -28.25
C PRO A 490 10.56 -16.84 -29.04
N ILE A 491 10.40 -17.25 -30.30
CA ILE A 491 11.48 -17.44 -31.26
C ILE A 491 11.57 -16.21 -32.18
N PHE A 492 12.78 -15.72 -32.43
CA PHE A 492 12.99 -14.67 -33.43
C PHE A 492 12.84 -15.24 -34.84
N ASN A 493 11.75 -14.93 -35.54
CA ASN A 493 11.54 -15.37 -36.92
C ASN A 493 12.32 -14.52 -37.94
N SER A 494 12.55 -13.24 -37.62
CA SER A 494 13.30 -12.30 -38.44
C SER A 494 13.92 -11.22 -37.56
N ARG A 495 14.84 -10.43 -38.12
CA ARG A 495 15.30 -9.18 -37.49
C ARG A 495 14.13 -8.22 -37.33
N ILE A 496 14.02 -7.56 -36.18
CA ILE A 496 12.92 -6.63 -35.85
C ILE A 496 13.49 -5.21 -35.70
N PRO A 497 13.44 -4.39 -36.76
CA PRO A 497 13.87 -3.00 -36.69
C PRO A 497 12.76 -2.07 -36.16
N GLY A 498 13.16 -0.89 -35.67
CA GLY A 498 12.22 0.20 -35.37
C GLY A 498 11.48 0.12 -34.03
N GLY A 499 11.95 -0.72 -33.09
CA GLY A 499 11.54 -0.67 -31.69
C GLY A 499 10.11 -1.12 -31.36
N ARG A 500 9.32 -1.57 -32.34
CA ARG A 500 7.99 -2.14 -32.10
C ARG A 500 8.08 -3.65 -31.91
N VAL A 501 7.76 -4.12 -30.71
CA VAL A 501 7.83 -5.53 -30.33
C VAL A 501 6.44 -6.06 -30.06
N ARG A 502 6.10 -7.23 -30.60
CA ARG A 502 4.83 -7.90 -30.34
C ARG A 502 5.07 -9.20 -29.59
N ILE A 503 4.49 -9.30 -28.40
CA ILE A 503 4.52 -10.49 -27.55
C ILE A 503 3.22 -11.27 -27.79
N THR A 504 3.36 -12.52 -28.20
CA THR A 504 2.24 -13.46 -28.28
C THR A 504 2.05 -14.14 -26.93
N MET A 505 0.81 -14.36 -26.52
CA MET A 505 0.50 -15.01 -25.25
C MET A 505 0.24 -16.50 -25.48
N GLY A 506 0.77 -17.34 -24.59
CA GLY A 506 0.43 -18.77 -24.54
C GLY A 506 -0.90 -19.04 -23.84
N GLU A 507 -1.39 -20.27 -23.92
CA GLU A 507 -2.55 -20.70 -23.14
C GLU A 507 -2.19 -20.83 -21.65
N THR A 508 -2.95 -20.16 -20.80
CA THR A 508 -2.83 -20.26 -19.34
C THR A 508 -4.07 -21.01 -18.81
N PRO A 509 -3.94 -22.19 -18.19
CA PRO A 509 -5.09 -22.91 -17.64
C PRO A 509 -5.91 -22.04 -16.69
N GLY A 510 -7.22 -21.96 -16.93
CA GLY A 510 -8.15 -21.15 -16.14
C GLY A 510 -8.17 -19.65 -16.46
N MET A 511 -7.46 -19.19 -17.51
CA MET A 511 -7.42 -17.78 -17.90
C MET A 511 -7.51 -17.61 -19.41
N THR A 512 -8.27 -16.62 -19.89
CA THR A 512 -8.32 -16.34 -21.33
C THR A 512 -7.04 -15.64 -21.80
N VAL A 513 -6.69 -15.84 -23.08
CA VAL A 513 -5.51 -15.19 -23.71
C VAL A 513 -5.60 -13.66 -23.62
N ARG A 514 -6.82 -13.11 -23.68
CA ARG A 514 -7.06 -11.67 -23.52
C ARG A 514 -6.80 -11.19 -22.10
N GLU A 515 -7.27 -11.93 -21.09
CA GLU A 515 -7.00 -11.59 -19.68
C GLU A 515 -5.51 -11.62 -19.39
N ALA A 516 -4.80 -12.64 -19.89
CA ALA A 516 -3.34 -12.73 -19.74
C ALA A 516 -2.61 -11.55 -20.38
N ALA A 517 -3.02 -11.14 -21.59
CA ALA A 517 -2.45 -9.98 -22.27
C ALA A 517 -2.73 -8.68 -21.50
N ASN A 518 -3.95 -8.52 -20.95
CA ASN A 518 -4.31 -7.36 -20.14
C ASN A 518 -3.48 -7.28 -18.86
N ASP A 519 -3.27 -8.41 -18.18
CA ASP A 519 -2.48 -8.45 -16.95
C ASP A 519 -1.01 -8.13 -17.20
N LEU A 520 -0.43 -8.65 -18.28
CA LEU A 520 0.93 -8.26 -18.67
C LEU A 520 1.00 -6.75 -18.99
N VAL A 521 0.06 -6.21 -19.75
CA VAL A 521 0.02 -4.77 -20.04
C VAL A 521 -0.12 -3.93 -18.77
N LYS A 522 -0.92 -4.35 -17.79
CA LYS A 522 -1.02 -3.65 -16.49
C LYS A 522 0.35 -3.58 -15.81
N VAL A 523 1.08 -4.70 -15.77
CA VAL A 523 2.42 -4.73 -15.17
C VAL A 523 3.38 -3.82 -15.92
N LEU A 524 3.37 -3.85 -17.25
CA LEU A 524 4.27 -3.05 -18.08
C LEU A 524 3.93 -1.55 -18.08
N LYS A 525 2.64 -1.19 -18.02
CA LYS A 525 2.18 0.20 -17.89
C LYS A 525 2.47 0.79 -16.51
N SER A 526 2.53 -0.05 -15.47
CA SER A 526 2.86 0.42 -14.12
C SER A 526 4.29 0.98 -14.02
N GLY A 527 5.15 0.68 -15.00
CA GLY A 527 6.53 1.14 -15.08
C GLY A 527 7.46 0.41 -14.10
N SER A 528 8.75 0.39 -14.41
CA SER A 528 9.77 0.09 -13.41
C SER A 528 9.78 1.21 -12.37
N LEU A 529 10.01 0.85 -11.10
CA LEU A 529 10.29 1.86 -10.09
C LEU A 529 11.62 2.52 -10.45
N PRO A 530 11.74 3.86 -10.45
CA PRO A 530 12.99 4.56 -10.77
C PRO A 530 14.11 4.24 -9.76
N ALA A 531 13.73 3.85 -8.55
CA ALA A 531 14.59 3.37 -7.48
C ALA A 531 13.83 2.33 -6.64
N ARG A 532 14.56 1.41 -6.01
CA ARG A 532 13.95 0.44 -5.10
C ARG A 532 13.29 1.14 -3.91
N LEU A 533 12.14 0.62 -3.50
CA LEU A 533 11.46 1.03 -2.28
C LEU A 533 11.94 0.14 -1.12
N VAL A 534 12.51 0.75 -0.09
CA VAL A 534 12.93 0.05 1.13
C VAL A 534 11.91 0.32 2.22
N LYS A 535 11.32 -0.74 2.78
CA LYS A 535 10.35 -0.59 3.86
C LYS A 535 11.06 -0.14 5.14
N GLU A 536 10.67 1.01 5.68
CA GLU A 536 11.20 1.50 6.96
C GLU A 536 10.21 1.30 8.10
N PHE A 537 8.91 1.36 7.81
CA PHE A 537 7.88 1.29 8.83
C PHE A 537 6.60 0.63 8.31
N GLU A 538 5.98 -0.20 9.14
CA GLU A 538 4.68 -0.82 8.90
C GLU A 538 3.89 -0.81 10.21
N ILE A 539 2.71 -0.16 10.21
CA ILE A 539 1.70 -0.34 11.24
C ILE A 539 0.50 -1.01 10.60
N ARG A 540 0.01 -2.06 11.26
CA ARG A 540 -1.26 -2.68 10.93
C ARG A 540 -2.24 -2.45 12.07
N VAL A 541 -3.41 -1.92 11.75
CA VAL A 541 -4.50 -1.73 12.70
C VAL A 541 -5.61 -2.68 12.31
N GLY A 542 -5.75 -3.79 13.04
CA GLY A 542 -6.86 -4.72 12.83
C GLY A 542 -8.18 -4.10 13.31
N ALA A 543 -9.26 -4.28 12.55
CA ALA A 543 -10.60 -3.77 12.86
C ALA A 543 -11.09 -4.08 14.29
N ASP A 544 -10.75 -5.24 14.87
CA ASP A 544 -11.32 -5.70 16.15
C ASP A 544 -10.71 -5.04 17.39
N LEU A 545 -9.39 -4.84 17.43
CA LEU A 545 -8.71 -4.17 18.56
C LEU A 545 -9.02 -2.66 18.61
N GLY A 546 -9.24 -2.05 17.45
CA GLY A 546 -9.70 -0.67 17.31
C GLY A 546 -11.16 -0.51 17.74
N ALA A 547 -12.07 -1.33 17.21
CA ALA A 547 -13.51 -1.17 17.39
C ALA A 547 -13.95 -1.16 18.87
N ASP A 548 -13.38 -2.00 19.72
CA ASP A 548 -13.79 -2.09 21.12
C ASP A 548 -13.30 -0.89 21.96
N SER A 549 -12.08 -0.43 21.70
CA SER A 549 -11.53 0.80 22.29
C SER A 549 -12.26 2.05 21.80
N VAL A 550 -12.57 2.11 20.50
CA VAL A 550 -13.39 3.16 19.88
C VAL A 550 -14.77 3.20 20.52
N ARG A 551 -15.42 2.05 20.68
CA ARG A 551 -16.77 1.96 21.26
C ARG A 551 -16.79 2.40 22.72
N ARG A 552 -15.83 1.94 23.54
CA ARG A 552 -15.72 2.38 24.95
C ARG A 552 -15.42 3.87 25.05
N GLY A 553 -14.51 4.37 24.21
CA GLY A 553 -14.19 5.80 24.12
C GLY A 553 -15.40 6.65 23.68
N PHE A 554 -16.16 6.18 22.70
CA PHE A 554 -17.38 6.83 22.23
C PHE A 554 -18.46 6.89 23.32
N TRP A 555 -18.69 5.80 24.06
CA TRP A 555 -19.64 5.81 25.17
C TRP A 555 -19.18 6.71 26.32
N ALA A 556 -17.90 6.72 26.67
CA ALA A 556 -17.35 7.64 27.66
C ALA A 556 -17.56 9.10 27.24
N LEU A 557 -17.38 9.40 25.95
CA LEU A 557 -17.65 10.71 25.35
C LEU A 557 -19.12 11.10 25.47
N VAL A 558 -20.05 10.23 25.06
CA VAL A 558 -21.49 10.50 25.10
C VAL A 558 -21.95 10.76 26.53
N VAL A 559 -21.52 9.95 27.48
CA VAL A 559 -21.85 10.12 28.90
C VAL A 559 -21.26 11.43 29.44
N GLY A 560 -19.99 11.72 29.14
CA GLY A 560 -19.34 12.98 29.55
C GLY A 560 -20.05 14.21 28.99
N LEU A 561 -20.38 14.21 27.71
CA LEU A 561 -21.14 15.29 27.05
C LEU A 561 -22.51 15.48 27.70
N ALA A 562 -23.23 14.39 27.96
CA ALA A 562 -24.55 14.45 28.60
C ALA A 562 -24.48 15.06 30.01
N LEU A 563 -23.45 14.73 30.80
CA LEU A 563 -23.22 15.31 32.11
C LEU A 563 -22.93 16.82 32.03
N VAL A 564 -22.08 17.25 31.11
CA VAL A 564 -21.76 18.67 30.91
C VAL A 564 -22.99 19.45 30.47
N VAL A 565 -23.72 18.96 29.46
CA VAL A 565 -24.98 19.56 28.98
C VAL A 565 -26.00 19.68 30.12
N SER A 566 -26.16 18.63 30.91
CA SER A 566 -27.08 18.62 32.05
C SER A 566 -26.67 19.64 33.11
N PHE A 567 -25.39 19.69 33.47
CA PHE A 567 -24.86 20.65 34.43
C PHE A 567 -25.07 22.10 33.96
N THR A 568 -24.69 22.41 32.72
CA THR A 568 -24.85 23.77 32.15
C THR A 568 -26.32 24.18 32.07
N ALA A 569 -27.22 23.26 31.69
CA ALA A 569 -28.66 23.52 31.63
C ALA A 569 -29.26 23.78 33.03
N ILE A 570 -28.86 23.01 34.05
CA ILE A 570 -29.35 23.16 35.42
C ILE A 570 -28.81 24.44 36.07
N TYR A 571 -27.50 24.67 35.99
CA TYR A 571 -26.82 25.76 36.70
C TYR A 571 -27.13 27.14 36.10
N TYR A 572 -27.21 27.25 34.77
CA TYR A 572 -27.45 28.53 34.05
C TYR A 572 -28.89 28.70 33.53
N ARG A 573 -29.81 27.75 33.80
CA ARG A 573 -31.22 27.81 33.43
C ARG A 573 -31.43 28.18 31.94
N ARG A 574 -32.02 29.35 31.64
CA ARG A 574 -32.30 29.78 30.26
C ARG A 574 -31.03 30.13 29.49
N ALA A 575 -30.04 30.73 30.14
CA ALA A 575 -28.73 30.95 29.53
C ALA A 575 -28.02 29.61 29.26
N GLY A 576 -28.26 28.61 30.12
CA GLY A 576 -27.85 27.23 29.91
C GLY A 576 -28.40 26.62 28.62
N LEU A 577 -29.68 26.82 28.32
CA LEU A 577 -30.28 26.34 27.06
C LEU A 577 -29.65 27.00 25.81
N VAL A 578 -29.28 28.29 25.90
CA VAL A 578 -28.58 29.00 24.82
C VAL A 578 -27.16 28.42 24.63
N ALA A 579 -26.46 28.11 25.73
CA ALA A 579 -25.15 27.46 25.67
C ALA A 579 -25.24 26.05 25.06
N VAL A 580 -26.26 25.25 25.42
CA VAL A 580 -26.47 23.92 24.83
C VAL A 580 -26.77 24.03 23.34
N PHE A 581 -27.60 24.99 22.93
CA PHE A 581 -27.84 25.26 21.50
C PHE A 581 -26.55 25.65 20.77
N ALA A 582 -25.75 26.54 21.35
CA ALA A 582 -24.46 26.95 20.78
C ALA A 582 -23.47 25.78 20.69
N LEU A 583 -23.50 24.85 21.65
CA LEU A 583 -22.68 23.65 21.64
C LEU A 583 -23.08 22.70 20.50
N ILE A 584 -24.37 22.43 20.33
CA ILE A 584 -24.89 21.61 19.22
C ILE A 584 -24.50 22.24 17.87
N LEU A 585 -24.67 23.56 17.77
CA LEU A 585 -24.26 24.31 16.59
C LEU A 585 -22.75 24.20 16.36
N ASN A 586 -21.93 24.28 17.41
CA ASN A 586 -20.48 24.14 17.29
C ASN A 586 -20.10 22.78 16.72
N VAL A 587 -20.66 21.68 17.25
CA VAL A 587 -20.40 20.33 16.75
C VAL A 587 -20.84 20.20 15.28
N LEU A 588 -22.01 20.75 14.92
CA LEU A 588 -22.48 20.77 13.53
C LEU A 588 -21.51 21.52 12.60
N LEU A 589 -21.01 22.69 13.02
CA LEU A 589 -20.07 23.49 12.23
C LEU A 589 -18.71 22.80 12.08
N VAL A 590 -18.22 22.14 13.14
CA VAL A 590 -16.99 21.33 13.07
C VAL A 590 -17.15 20.22 12.04
N MET A 591 -18.23 19.43 12.11
CA MET A 591 -18.48 18.36 11.14
C MET A 591 -18.65 18.90 9.71
N ALA A 592 -19.35 20.01 9.54
CA ALA A 592 -19.54 20.63 8.22
C ALA A 592 -18.23 21.14 7.63
N ALA A 593 -17.36 21.74 8.44
CA ALA A 593 -16.04 22.18 8.01
C ALA A 593 -15.15 20.98 7.66
N MET A 594 -15.18 19.91 8.44
CA MET A 594 -14.45 18.67 8.12
C MET A 594 -14.91 18.08 6.77
N ALA A 595 -16.22 17.99 6.55
CA ALA A 595 -16.76 17.54 5.27
C ALA A 595 -16.34 18.48 4.12
N PHE A 596 -16.40 19.80 4.32
CA PHE A 596 -16.01 20.78 3.31
C PHE A 596 -14.54 20.64 2.90
N PHE A 597 -13.63 20.46 3.87
CA PHE A 597 -12.19 20.26 3.63
C PHE A 597 -11.81 18.80 3.31
N GLN A 598 -12.78 17.87 3.25
CA GLN A 598 -12.55 16.43 3.10
C GLN A 598 -11.51 15.89 4.10
N ALA A 599 -11.55 16.44 5.33
CA ALA A 599 -10.59 16.10 6.37
C ALA A 599 -10.85 14.68 6.90
N THR A 600 -9.77 13.97 7.25
CA THR A 600 -9.85 12.62 7.80
C THR A 600 -10.15 12.64 9.30
N LEU A 601 -11.22 11.97 9.71
CA LEU A 601 -11.60 11.76 11.11
C LEU A 601 -10.87 10.55 11.68
N THR A 602 -9.93 10.76 12.59
CA THR A 602 -9.17 9.70 13.29
C THR A 602 -9.63 9.54 14.74
N LEU A 603 -9.18 8.50 15.44
CA LEU A 603 -9.41 8.34 16.88
C LEU A 603 -8.92 9.55 17.70
N PRO A 604 -7.66 10.00 17.52
CA PRO A 604 -7.22 11.28 18.08
C PRO A 604 -8.08 12.46 17.60
N GLY A 605 -8.49 12.49 16.33
CA GLY A 605 -9.43 13.50 15.81
C GLY A 605 -10.72 13.61 16.63
N ILE A 606 -11.31 12.48 17.02
CA ILE A 606 -12.48 12.45 17.91
C ILE A 606 -12.13 13.08 19.28
N ALA A 607 -10.96 12.76 19.85
CA ALA A 607 -10.50 13.40 21.08
C ALA A 607 -10.31 14.93 20.91
N GLY A 608 -9.90 15.40 19.73
CA GLY A 608 -9.86 16.81 19.36
C GLY A 608 -11.26 17.44 19.39
N ILE A 609 -12.26 16.78 18.82
CA ILE A 609 -13.66 17.22 18.91
C ILE A 609 -14.10 17.29 20.38
N VAL A 610 -13.83 16.28 21.20
CA VAL A 610 -14.15 16.29 22.64
C VAL A 610 -13.50 17.46 23.38
N LEU A 611 -12.21 17.69 23.14
CA LEU A 611 -11.49 18.80 23.74
C LEU A 611 -12.13 20.13 23.35
N THR A 612 -12.50 20.30 22.07
CA THR A 612 -13.16 21.51 21.58
C THR A 612 -14.56 21.72 22.15
N ILE A 613 -15.31 20.64 22.41
CA ILE A 613 -16.60 20.69 23.11
C ILE A 613 -16.41 21.24 24.51
N GLY A 614 -15.42 20.73 25.26
CA GLY A 614 -15.11 21.22 26.61
C GLY A 614 -14.74 22.71 26.61
N MET A 615 -13.85 23.11 25.69
CA MET A 615 -13.45 24.51 25.51
C MET A 615 -14.61 25.42 25.07
N ALA A 616 -15.52 24.93 24.23
CA ALA A 616 -16.70 25.70 23.80
C ALA A 616 -17.66 25.96 24.97
N VAL A 617 -17.81 25.00 25.89
CA VAL A 617 -18.59 25.21 27.11
C VAL A 617 -17.89 26.20 28.05
N ASP A 618 -16.58 26.09 28.22
CA ASP A 618 -15.78 27.01 29.03
C ASP A 618 -15.90 28.47 28.56
N ALA A 619 -15.80 28.71 27.24
CA ALA A 619 -15.99 30.04 26.66
C ALA A 619 -17.38 30.63 27.00
N ASN A 620 -18.44 29.81 26.98
CA ASN A 620 -19.78 30.25 27.37
C ASN A 620 -19.87 30.56 28.88
N VAL A 621 -19.21 29.76 29.73
CA VAL A 621 -19.14 29.99 31.18
C VAL A 621 -18.45 31.32 31.50
N ILE A 622 -17.30 31.62 30.87
CA ILE A 622 -16.57 32.89 31.05
C ILE A 622 -17.46 34.08 30.72
N ILE A 623 -18.20 34.02 29.61
CA ILE A 623 -19.14 35.09 29.22
C ILE A 623 -20.23 35.23 30.27
N PHE A 624 -20.86 34.14 30.71
CA PHE A 624 -21.98 34.19 31.64
C PHE A 624 -21.59 34.72 33.02
N GLU A 625 -20.44 34.30 33.54
CA GLU A 625 -19.93 34.83 34.80
C GLU A 625 -19.57 36.31 34.69
N ARG A 626 -18.95 36.74 33.58
CA ARG A 626 -18.64 38.16 33.37
C ARG A 626 -19.90 39.02 33.29
N VAL A 627 -20.94 38.52 32.62
CA VAL A 627 -22.25 39.21 32.58
C VAL A 627 -22.90 39.23 33.98
N ARG A 628 -22.84 38.14 34.75
CA ARG A 628 -23.34 38.10 36.14
C ARG A 628 -22.59 39.08 37.05
N GLU A 629 -21.28 39.20 36.90
CA GLU A 629 -20.44 40.14 37.63
C GLU A 629 -20.90 41.58 37.39
N PHE A 630 -21.05 42.00 36.13
CA PHE A 630 -21.56 43.34 35.81
C PHE A 630 -23.00 43.59 36.29
N ILE A 631 -23.88 42.57 36.28
CA ILE A 631 -25.22 42.70 36.86
C ILE A 631 -25.13 42.93 38.38
N ARG A 632 -24.22 42.25 39.09
CA ARG A 632 -24.00 42.44 40.53
C ARG A 632 -23.44 43.83 40.86
N GLU A 633 -22.66 44.40 39.94
CA GLU A 633 -22.15 45.78 40.02
C GLU A 633 -23.22 46.85 39.73
N GLY A 634 -24.45 46.45 39.39
CA GLY A 634 -25.58 47.36 39.21
C GLY A 634 -25.82 47.81 37.76
N TYR A 635 -25.14 47.21 36.78
CA TYR A 635 -25.41 47.48 35.37
C TYR A 635 -26.80 46.97 34.96
N THR A 636 -27.46 47.70 34.05
CA THR A 636 -28.69 47.20 33.43
C THR A 636 -28.39 45.94 32.62
N ALA A 637 -29.36 45.02 32.52
CA ALA A 637 -29.23 43.76 31.78
C ALA A 637 -28.55 43.89 30.41
N ARG A 638 -28.94 44.90 29.62
CA ARG A 638 -28.39 45.14 28.28
C ARG A 638 -26.94 45.66 28.32
N ALA A 639 -26.64 46.59 29.22
CA ALA A 639 -25.30 47.13 29.39
C ALA A 639 -24.32 46.08 29.95
N ALA A 640 -24.79 45.23 30.85
CA ALA A 640 -24.02 44.12 31.41
C ALA A 640 -23.69 43.05 30.34
N ILE A 641 -24.62 42.76 29.43
CA ILE A 641 -24.36 41.86 28.28
C ILE A 641 -23.29 42.49 27.39
N GLU A 642 -23.43 43.75 26.98
CA GLU A 642 -22.46 44.39 26.08
C GLU A 642 -21.05 44.45 26.69
N ALA A 643 -20.92 44.94 27.92
CA ALA A 643 -19.64 45.00 28.63
C ALA A 643 -19.06 43.61 28.94
N GLY A 644 -19.93 42.65 29.29
CA GLY A 644 -19.56 41.27 29.57
C GLY A 644 -18.95 40.57 28.36
N TYR A 645 -19.59 40.69 27.19
CA TYR A 645 -19.08 40.11 25.95
C TYR A 645 -17.78 40.78 25.48
N ASP A 646 -17.68 42.11 25.54
CA ASP A 646 -16.48 42.80 25.07
C ASP A 646 -15.25 42.45 25.92
N ARG A 647 -15.43 42.27 27.24
CA ARG A 647 -14.34 41.86 28.13
C ARG A 647 -14.05 40.37 28.10
N ALA A 648 -15.06 39.52 27.99
CA ALA A 648 -14.87 38.08 27.85
C ALA A 648 -14.22 37.72 26.51
N PHE A 649 -14.49 38.48 25.43
CA PHE A 649 -13.93 38.24 24.11
C PHE A 649 -12.40 38.23 24.10
N THR A 650 -11.75 39.21 24.74
CA THR A 650 -10.28 39.27 24.80
C THR A 650 -9.70 38.08 25.55
N THR A 651 -10.32 37.68 26.66
CA THR A 651 -9.87 36.53 27.45
C THR A 651 -10.03 35.21 26.70
N ILE A 652 -11.15 35.03 25.99
CA ILE A 652 -11.40 33.84 25.17
C ILE A 652 -10.42 33.80 24.00
N LEU A 653 -10.23 34.92 23.31
CA LEU A 653 -9.31 34.98 22.17
C LEU A 653 -7.87 34.65 22.59
N ASP A 654 -7.40 35.19 23.72
CA ASP A 654 -6.05 34.92 24.22
C ASP A 654 -5.83 33.43 24.58
N SER A 655 -6.79 32.84 25.30
CA SER A 655 -6.77 31.42 25.65
C SER A 655 -6.78 30.52 24.42
N GLN A 656 -7.68 30.81 23.47
CA GLN A 656 -7.85 30.00 22.26
C GLN A 656 -6.69 30.16 21.27
N LEU A 657 -6.09 31.35 21.17
CA LEU A 657 -4.91 31.60 20.34
C LEU A 657 -3.71 30.77 20.82
N THR A 658 -3.54 30.64 22.14
CA THR A 658 -2.49 29.82 22.73
C THR A 658 -2.64 28.35 22.31
N THR A 659 -3.88 27.83 22.38
CA THR A 659 -4.19 26.47 21.94
C THR A 659 -4.05 26.31 20.41
N ALA A 660 -4.42 27.34 19.64
CA ALA A 660 -4.29 27.31 18.19
C ALA A 660 -2.82 27.26 17.74
N ILE A 661 -1.90 27.95 18.44
CA ILE A 661 -0.46 27.86 18.15
C ILE A 661 0.03 26.42 18.31
N ALA A 662 -0.35 25.74 19.40
CA ALA A 662 -0.03 24.33 19.59
C ALA A 662 -0.63 23.45 18.48
N GLY A 663 -1.89 23.70 18.10
CA GLY A 663 -2.54 23.02 16.97
C GLY A 663 -1.82 23.21 15.64
N ILE A 664 -1.33 24.41 15.33
CA ILE A 664 -0.58 24.70 14.10
C ILE A 664 0.74 23.92 14.07
N VAL A 665 1.47 23.88 15.19
CA VAL A 665 2.70 23.09 15.31
C VAL A 665 2.42 21.61 15.10
N LEU A 666 1.38 21.06 15.73
CA LEU A 666 0.98 19.66 15.55
C LEU A 666 0.52 19.37 14.11
N TRP A 667 -0.12 20.33 13.43
CA TRP A 667 -0.51 20.17 12.03
C TRP A 667 0.68 20.16 11.07
N GLN A 668 1.70 20.98 11.34
CA GLN A 668 2.88 21.11 10.50
C GLN A 668 3.86 19.94 10.66
N PHE A 669 4.05 19.46 11.89
CA PHE A 669 5.05 18.42 12.20
C PHE A 669 4.45 17.05 12.55
N GLY A 670 3.15 16.97 12.83
CA GLY A 670 2.46 15.72 13.10
C GLY A 670 2.26 14.88 11.84
N SER A 671 2.27 13.56 12.00
CA SER A 671 1.96 12.60 10.94
C SER A 671 0.71 11.79 11.28
N GLY A 672 0.03 11.29 10.24
CA GLY A 672 -1.15 10.42 10.33
C GLY A 672 -2.18 10.92 11.37
N PRO A 673 -2.43 10.17 12.46
CA PRO A 673 -3.45 10.51 13.45
C PRO A 673 -3.28 11.85 14.17
N ILE A 674 -2.04 12.29 14.42
CA ILE A 674 -1.74 13.55 15.12
C ILE A 674 -2.13 14.75 14.25
N ARG A 675 -1.93 14.64 12.93
CA ARG A 675 -2.33 15.67 11.97
C ARG A 675 -3.86 15.79 11.91
N GLY A 676 -4.57 14.66 11.93
CA GLY A 676 -6.03 14.61 12.06
C GLY A 676 -6.53 15.31 13.33
N PHE A 677 -5.93 15.00 14.48
CA PHE A 677 -6.20 15.71 15.74
C PHE A 677 -6.00 17.22 15.62
N ALA A 678 -4.87 17.66 15.06
CA ALA A 678 -4.57 19.08 14.90
C ALA A 678 -5.59 19.82 14.03
N ILE A 679 -6.04 19.22 12.92
CA ILE A 679 -7.06 19.81 12.03
C ILE A 679 -8.39 19.97 12.78
N THR A 680 -8.84 18.91 13.46
CA THR A 680 -10.11 18.97 14.23
C THR A 680 -10.05 20.01 15.35
N LEU A 681 -8.91 20.14 16.02
CA LEU A 681 -8.66 21.13 17.05
C LEU A 681 -8.74 22.56 16.49
N LEU A 682 -8.04 22.86 15.40
CA LEU A 682 -8.02 24.19 14.79
C LEU A 682 -9.40 24.63 14.27
N ILE A 683 -10.11 23.70 13.62
CA ILE A 683 -11.50 23.92 13.18
C ILE A 683 -12.37 24.20 14.41
N GLY A 684 -12.30 23.35 15.44
CA GLY A 684 -13.11 23.49 16.65
C GLY A 684 -12.84 24.77 17.42
N ILE A 685 -11.59 25.23 17.51
CA ILE A 685 -11.24 26.53 18.09
C ILE A 685 -11.92 27.65 17.29
N THR A 686 -11.80 27.64 15.97
CA THR A 686 -12.40 28.68 15.12
C THR A 686 -13.93 28.72 15.24
N THR A 687 -14.59 27.55 15.19
CA THR A 687 -16.05 27.45 15.30
C THR A 687 -16.54 27.75 16.72
N SER A 688 -15.79 27.40 17.75
CA SER A 688 -16.14 27.69 19.15
C SER A 688 -16.11 29.18 19.44
N ILE A 689 -15.11 29.93 18.96
CA ILE A 689 -15.08 31.40 19.10
C ILE A 689 -16.29 32.01 18.39
N PHE A 690 -16.59 31.56 17.16
CA PHE A 690 -17.73 32.05 16.41
C PHE A 690 -19.07 31.77 17.12
N THR A 691 -19.27 30.54 17.61
CA THR A 691 -20.52 30.17 18.30
C THR A 691 -20.66 30.86 19.66
N ALA A 692 -19.60 30.90 20.46
CA ALA A 692 -19.59 31.51 21.78
C ALA A 692 -19.72 33.04 21.73
N VAL A 693 -19.19 33.73 20.73
CA VAL A 693 -19.19 35.21 20.67
C VAL A 693 -20.30 35.76 19.79
N PHE A 694 -20.49 35.21 18.59
CA PHE A 694 -21.46 35.74 17.63
C PHE A 694 -22.85 35.16 17.83
N CYS A 695 -22.94 33.83 17.95
CA CYS A 695 -24.25 33.16 18.00
C CYS A 695 -24.97 33.40 19.32
N THR A 696 -24.29 33.20 20.46
CA THR A 696 -24.92 33.45 21.78
C THR A 696 -25.30 34.93 21.95
N ARG A 697 -24.44 35.89 21.55
CA ARG A 697 -24.73 37.33 21.61
C ARG A 697 -25.99 37.68 20.83
N LEU A 698 -26.17 37.07 19.66
CA LEU A 698 -27.38 37.25 18.85
C LEU A 698 -28.65 36.76 19.57
N PHE A 699 -28.59 35.66 20.30
CA PHE A 699 -29.70 35.18 21.12
C PHE A 699 -30.02 36.12 22.28
N PHE A 700 -29.00 36.59 23.00
CA PHE A 700 -29.20 37.55 24.11
C PHE A 700 -29.72 38.91 23.63
N ASP A 701 -29.20 39.42 22.51
CA ASP A 701 -29.71 40.65 21.87
C ASP A 701 -31.17 40.51 21.42
N PHE A 702 -31.56 39.33 20.91
CA PHE A 702 -32.94 39.04 20.54
C PHE A 702 -33.87 38.95 21.76
N GLN A 703 -33.40 38.31 22.83
CA GLN A 703 -34.14 38.17 24.08
C GLN A 703 -34.32 39.52 24.80
N ALA A 704 -33.27 40.35 24.87
CA ALA A 704 -33.29 41.67 25.50
C ALA A 704 -34.21 42.68 24.78
N ASN A 705 -34.54 42.44 23.49
CA ASN A 705 -35.39 43.31 22.68
C ASN A 705 -36.90 42.98 22.78
N ARG A 706 -37.28 41.90 23.49
CA ARG A 706 -38.68 41.57 23.81
C ARG A 706 -39.09 42.37 25.07
N ARG A 707 -40.15 43.19 24.98
CA ARG A 707 -40.64 44.05 26.08
C ARG A 707 -40.85 43.24 27.37
N GLY A 708 -40.20 43.65 28.48
CA GLY A 708 -40.47 43.13 29.84
C GLY A 708 -39.38 42.29 30.50
N PHE A 709 -38.08 42.57 30.28
CA PHE A 709 -36.98 41.82 30.91
C PHE A 709 -36.14 42.72 31.83
N ASP A 710 -36.58 42.89 33.08
CA ASP A 710 -35.80 43.57 34.14
C ASP A 710 -34.81 42.62 34.85
N ARG A 711 -34.83 41.31 34.54
CA ARG A 711 -33.92 40.31 35.12
C ARG A 711 -33.48 39.30 34.08
N VAL A 712 -32.19 39.25 33.76
CA VAL A 712 -31.63 38.15 32.96
C VAL A 712 -31.58 36.92 33.84
N SER A 713 -32.22 35.82 33.42
CA SER A 713 -32.09 34.54 34.13
C SER A 713 -30.80 33.86 33.67
N ILE A 714 -29.66 34.39 34.14
CA ILE A 714 -28.33 33.77 33.99
C ILE A 714 -27.99 33.12 35.31
#